data_AF-A0AA39P4B1-F1
#
_entry.id   AF-A0AA39P4B1-F1
#
_cell.length_a   1.000
_cell.length_b   1.000
_cell.length_c   1.000
_cell.angle_alpha   90.00
_cell.angle_beta   90.00
_cell.angle_gamma   90.00
#
_symmetry.space_group_name_H-M   'P 1'
#
loop_
_entity.id
_entity.type
_entity.pdbx_description
1 polymer ?
#
loop_
_entity_poly.entity_id
_entity_poly.type
_entity_poly.pdbx_seq_one_letter_code
_entity_poly.pdbx_strand_id
1 'polypeptide(L)'
;MLGLKGLLASSPIANGRISSAAHTAMATFISKASTSIAVSFAILSHIRLQRLIIEDPHVKAPCWFSRRRDDFFHIPAQILRGLVLLIFSPIYVLIPHVVSENIWSYIRASWDFELASTPDAVLTTAPGDGGRGTYEPTGYTPRWLLSVNIEDGGIRSRQQIPWSEEIRNQGYTALSYAMDSAYVLFKEAKLTADATPFTLEDRKRIAERLLIEYCSATRDAGNRTEFCLSDKSVERSKRHEELGRIPDIFRNASQVAVFCHEENCDHTSTTCIWGKRLFTIGEIVHASAVIRLTRQKQDCSLPLRTCAYRETARAFHERMQSQAANDNQWHLYAIMQHSVNAGSVPWQNAIHALVIEAICRDLAGQGFEEHKCLGKGLNGLLPRRARLKDLTREDGWMDLAWLLELNQGFYNAASLAAVCRLGEGGWLGPPVQPLAGNERLEPIVHAFPVRMTDGMGIMTPLCIIGSQTVGLRDSLERDPFGLYNNKDMRVLRWVSWWLLILSWILGFKAISTSLTPFLAVVYISSGIFTILEMVVGTIYLQRDGWIFLYDSIWGSEPQHRLGMQDPKLAKLIEWGDRQLIPNWNQADDAKKKRATGTLLDLKNRVMVKVVVSDEPDVASNKPNALIALAIHGSGVTFMLANRTDNPNDMVRKVGMCNVPPYILAQTVRSGTVCISIPAEKTRTGTIFLS
;
A
#
# COMPACT_ATOMS: atom_id res chain seq x y z
N MET A 1 -31.93 -56.32 -49.92
CA MET A 1 -32.71 -57.38 -49.23
C MET A 1 -32.11 -57.56 -47.85
N LEU A 2 -32.95 -57.51 -46.79
CA LEU A 2 -32.66 -57.69 -45.36
C LEU A 2 -31.72 -56.62 -44.73
N GLY A 3 -32.01 -55.94 -43.62
CA GLY A 3 -33.16 -55.90 -42.73
C GLY A 3 -32.93 -54.78 -41.71
N LEU A 4 -33.92 -53.91 -41.50
CA LEU A 4 -33.94 -52.92 -40.42
C LEU A 4 -35.33 -52.99 -39.75
N LYS A 5 -35.56 -54.07 -39.00
CA LYS A 5 -36.62 -54.17 -38.00
C LYS A 5 -35.94 -54.04 -36.64
N GLY A 6 -36.12 -52.90 -35.98
CA GLY A 6 -35.73 -52.73 -34.57
C GLY A 6 -35.11 -51.36 -34.29
N LEU A 7 -35.97 -50.35 -34.14
CA LEU A 7 -35.81 -49.15 -33.26
C LEU A 7 -36.78 -48.02 -33.69
N LEU A 8 -38.06 -48.37 -33.88
CA LEU A 8 -39.17 -47.43 -33.87
C LEU A 8 -40.26 -48.03 -32.98
N ALA A 9 -39.97 -48.10 -31.68
CA ALA A 9 -40.93 -48.46 -30.64
C ALA A 9 -40.47 -47.89 -29.29
N SER A 10 -40.44 -46.56 -29.19
CA SER A 10 -40.43 -45.84 -27.90
C SER A 10 -40.79 -44.37 -28.13
N SER A 11 -41.93 -44.14 -28.79
CA SER A 11 -42.64 -42.86 -28.75
C SER A 11 -43.62 -42.90 -27.57
N PRO A 12 -43.47 -42.07 -26.52
CA PRO A 12 -44.51 -41.87 -25.52
C PRO A 12 -45.45 -40.77 -26.00
N ILE A 13 -46.13 -40.99 -27.13
CA ILE A 13 -47.24 -40.13 -27.59
C ILE A 13 -48.38 -41.05 -28.03
N ALA A 14 -48.91 -41.82 -27.09
CA ALA A 14 -50.16 -42.57 -27.27
C ALA A 14 -50.71 -43.00 -25.91
N ASN A 15 -50.96 -42.02 -25.03
CA ASN A 15 -51.90 -42.09 -23.90
C ASN A 15 -51.86 -40.72 -23.23
N GLY A 16 -52.98 -40.01 -23.17
CA GLY A 16 -53.12 -38.64 -22.65
C GLY A 16 -52.87 -38.48 -21.14
N ARG A 17 -51.70 -38.92 -20.66
CA ARG A 17 -51.18 -38.67 -19.32
C ARG A 17 -49.80 -38.03 -19.46
N ILE A 18 -49.78 -36.71 -19.41
CA ILE A 18 -48.57 -35.91 -19.19
C ILE A 18 -47.92 -36.45 -17.89
N SER A 19 -46.63 -36.82 -17.94
CA SER A 19 -45.96 -37.41 -16.77
C SER A 19 -45.93 -36.41 -15.60
N SER A 20 -46.00 -36.90 -14.35
CA SER A 20 -45.97 -36.00 -13.17
C SER A 20 -44.69 -35.16 -13.12
N ALA A 21 -43.59 -35.64 -13.70
CA ALA A 21 -42.35 -34.89 -13.89
C ALA A 21 -42.52 -33.70 -14.85
N ALA A 22 -43.25 -33.86 -15.95
CA ALA A 22 -43.57 -32.77 -16.87
C ALA A 22 -44.52 -31.74 -16.23
N HIS A 23 -45.52 -32.18 -15.47
CA HIS A 23 -46.37 -31.28 -14.67
C HIS A 23 -45.58 -30.51 -13.60
N THR A 24 -44.66 -31.18 -12.90
CA THR A 24 -43.82 -30.54 -11.87
C THR A 24 -42.83 -29.55 -12.48
N ALA A 25 -42.20 -29.89 -13.60
CA ALA A 25 -41.31 -28.98 -14.34
C ALA A 25 -42.07 -27.76 -14.88
N MET A 26 -43.27 -27.96 -15.43
CA MET A 26 -44.12 -26.89 -15.94
C MET A 26 -44.64 -25.99 -14.82
N ALA A 27 -45.07 -26.55 -13.68
CA ALA A 27 -45.47 -25.78 -12.50
C ALA A 27 -44.30 -24.96 -11.91
N THR A 28 -43.10 -25.55 -11.87
CA THR A 28 -41.89 -24.85 -11.42
C THR A 28 -41.49 -23.72 -12.38
N PHE A 29 -41.64 -23.93 -13.69
CA PHE A 29 -41.40 -22.93 -14.71
C PHE A 29 -42.40 -21.77 -14.62
N ILE A 30 -43.71 -22.06 -14.49
CA ILE A 30 -44.78 -21.07 -14.33
C ILE A 30 -44.57 -20.26 -13.04
N SER A 31 -44.22 -20.91 -11.94
CA SER A 31 -43.92 -20.25 -10.67
C SER A 31 -42.73 -19.29 -10.79
N LYS A 32 -41.60 -19.74 -11.37
CA LYS A 32 -40.41 -18.89 -11.63
C LYS A 32 -40.71 -17.72 -12.57
N ALA A 33 -41.54 -17.93 -13.58
CA ALA A 33 -41.97 -16.89 -14.51
C ALA A 33 -42.86 -15.86 -13.81
N SER A 34 -43.85 -16.31 -13.03
CA SER A 34 -44.74 -15.46 -12.23
C SER A 34 -43.96 -14.60 -11.23
N THR A 35 -43.02 -15.18 -10.49
CA THR A 35 -42.16 -14.41 -9.58
C THR A 35 -41.28 -13.40 -10.32
N SER A 36 -40.77 -13.75 -11.50
CA SER A 36 -39.93 -12.83 -12.28
C SER A 36 -40.75 -11.66 -12.86
N ILE A 37 -41.99 -11.91 -13.27
CA ILE A 37 -42.94 -10.88 -13.70
C ILE A 37 -43.25 -9.94 -12.53
N ALA A 38 -43.61 -10.49 -11.37
CA ALA A 38 -43.91 -9.70 -10.18
C ALA A 38 -42.73 -8.80 -9.76
N VAL A 39 -41.49 -9.31 -9.85
CA VAL A 39 -40.27 -8.53 -9.60
C VAL A 39 -40.10 -7.41 -10.62
N SER A 40 -40.26 -7.67 -11.93
CA SER A 40 -40.17 -6.62 -12.95
C SER A 40 -41.20 -5.50 -12.72
N PHE A 41 -42.45 -5.86 -12.42
CA PHE A 41 -43.52 -4.88 -12.17
C PHE A 41 -43.34 -4.13 -10.86
N ALA A 42 -42.92 -4.80 -9.79
CA ALA A 42 -42.59 -4.13 -8.53
C ALA A 42 -41.48 -3.10 -8.73
N ILE A 43 -40.48 -3.36 -9.57
CA ILE A 43 -39.40 -2.41 -9.81
C ILE A 43 -39.86 -1.17 -10.61
N LEU A 44 -40.92 -1.29 -11.43
CA LEU A 44 -41.48 -0.13 -12.13
C LEU A 44 -42.00 0.95 -11.17
N SER A 45 -42.30 0.62 -9.91
CA SER A 45 -42.65 1.63 -8.90
C SER A 45 -41.49 2.58 -8.56
N HIS A 46 -40.26 2.25 -8.96
CA HIS A 46 -39.07 3.11 -8.79
C HIS A 46 -38.82 4.05 -9.97
N ILE A 47 -39.68 4.05 -10.99
CA ILE A 47 -39.62 5.01 -12.10
C ILE A 47 -39.70 6.43 -11.54
N ARG A 48 -38.82 7.31 -12.03
CA ARG A 48 -38.88 8.75 -11.75
C ARG A 48 -38.87 9.52 -13.07
N LEU A 49 -40.06 9.80 -13.59
CA LEU A 49 -40.22 10.50 -14.88
C LEU A 49 -39.52 11.86 -14.92
N GLN A 50 -39.39 12.53 -13.77
CA GLN A 50 -38.63 13.77 -13.65
C GLN A 50 -37.18 13.63 -14.17
N ARG A 51 -36.56 12.44 -14.02
CA ARG A 51 -35.20 12.15 -14.49
C ARG A 51 -35.05 12.16 -16.01
N LEU A 52 -36.15 12.14 -16.76
CA LEU A 52 -36.12 12.34 -18.22
C LEU A 52 -35.77 13.79 -18.58
N ILE A 53 -35.94 14.74 -17.66
CA ILE A 53 -35.76 16.18 -17.90
C ILE A 53 -34.66 16.74 -16.99
N ILE A 54 -34.62 16.33 -15.72
CA ILE A 54 -33.69 16.82 -14.70
C ILE A 54 -33.07 15.63 -13.96
N GLU A 55 -31.76 15.47 -14.07
CA GLU A 55 -31.03 14.37 -13.41
C GLU A 55 -30.80 14.61 -11.91
N ASP A 56 -30.55 13.53 -11.16
CA ASP A 56 -30.17 13.61 -9.74
C ASP A 56 -28.82 14.34 -9.55
N PRO A 57 -28.60 15.02 -8.41
CA PRO A 57 -27.29 15.62 -8.10
C PRO A 57 -26.15 14.59 -8.19
N HIS A 58 -25.01 15.01 -8.73
CA HIS A 58 -23.79 14.19 -8.91
C HIS A 58 -23.91 12.95 -9.82
N VAL A 59 -25.01 12.82 -10.58
CA VAL A 59 -25.19 11.80 -11.62
C VAL A 59 -25.15 12.47 -12.99
N LYS A 60 -24.43 11.87 -13.95
CA LYS A 60 -24.45 12.29 -15.35
C LYS A 60 -25.66 11.68 -16.05
N ALA A 61 -26.41 12.53 -16.72
CA ALA A 61 -27.46 12.15 -17.64
C ALA A 61 -26.88 11.47 -18.90
N PRO A 62 -27.69 10.67 -19.59
CA PRO A 62 -27.27 9.96 -20.79
C PRO A 62 -27.39 10.82 -22.07
N CYS A 63 -27.39 12.16 -21.95
CA CYS A 63 -27.43 13.09 -23.09
C CYS A 63 -26.04 13.31 -23.70
N TRP A 64 -25.98 13.85 -24.92
CA TRP A 64 -24.72 14.00 -25.65
C TRP A 64 -23.80 15.07 -25.07
N PHE A 65 -24.36 16.19 -24.61
CA PHE A 65 -23.67 17.33 -24.00
C PHE A 65 -24.43 17.83 -22.76
N SER A 66 -23.82 18.69 -21.94
CA SER A 66 -24.45 19.28 -20.75
C SER A 66 -25.04 18.23 -19.79
N ARG A 67 -24.24 17.21 -19.48
CA ARG A 67 -24.69 15.98 -18.83
C ARG A 67 -24.99 16.13 -17.35
N ARG A 68 -24.50 17.17 -16.68
CA ARG A 68 -24.75 17.39 -15.25
C ARG A 68 -25.94 18.31 -15.07
N ARG A 69 -26.68 18.10 -13.99
CA ARG A 69 -27.84 18.92 -13.62
C ARG A 69 -27.54 20.42 -13.60
N ASP A 70 -26.36 20.79 -13.11
CA ASP A 70 -25.95 22.18 -12.92
C ASP A 70 -25.40 22.82 -14.21
N ASP A 71 -25.27 22.05 -15.29
CA ASP A 71 -24.84 22.59 -16.58
C ASP A 71 -25.98 23.42 -17.20
N PHE A 72 -25.63 24.60 -17.74
CA PHE A 72 -26.60 25.57 -18.27
C PHE A 72 -27.59 24.99 -19.30
N PHE A 73 -27.14 24.07 -20.15
CA PHE A 73 -27.95 23.47 -21.21
C PHE A 73 -28.52 22.09 -20.85
N HIS A 74 -28.55 21.70 -19.58
CA HIS A 74 -28.91 20.34 -19.18
C HIS A 74 -30.32 19.95 -19.62
N ILE A 75 -31.30 20.78 -19.28
CA ILE A 75 -32.71 20.57 -19.63
C ILE A 75 -32.88 20.57 -21.17
N PRO A 76 -32.40 21.58 -21.92
CA PRO A 76 -32.41 21.54 -23.39
C PRO A 76 -31.79 20.28 -23.98
N ALA A 77 -30.66 19.80 -23.45
CA ALA A 77 -29.96 18.62 -23.96
C ALA A 77 -30.78 17.33 -23.76
N GLN A 78 -31.46 17.20 -22.63
CA GLN A 78 -32.34 16.06 -22.35
C GLN A 78 -33.61 16.08 -23.20
N ILE A 79 -34.23 17.26 -23.39
CA ILE A 79 -35.37 17.42 -24.30
C ILE A 79 -34.95 17.06 -25.73
N LEU A 80 -33.81 17.56 -26.19
CA LEU A 80 -33.27 17.25 -27.51
C LEU A 80 -33.01 15.74 -27.67
N ARG A 81 -32.41 15.10 -26.67
CA ARG A 81 -32.23 13.63 -26.66
C ARG A 81 -33.56 12.91 -26.83
N GLY A 82 -34.57 13.27 -26.02
CA GLY A 82 -35.90 12.65 -26.10
C GLY A 82 -36.55 12.84 -27.46
N LEU A 83 -36.52 14.06 -28.00
CA LEU A 83 -37.08 14.37 -29.34
C LEU A 83 -36.38 13.59 -30.45
N VAL A 84 -35.04 13.57 -30.46
CA VAL A 84 -34.26 12.84 -31.46
C VAL A 84 -34.58 11.34 -31.38
N LEU A 85 -34.60 10.74 -30.19
CA LEU A 85 -34.92 9.32 -30.02
C LEU A 85 -36.34 8.98 -30.49
N LEU A 86 -37.32 9.87 -30.27
CA LEU A 86 -38.69 9.68 -30.74
C LEU A 86 -38.82 9.85 -32.25
N ILE A 87 -38.24 10.92 -32.82
CA ILE A 87 -38.24 11.21 -34.26
C ILE A 87 -37.65 10.03 -35.03
N PHE A 88 -36.54 9.47 -34.55
CA PHE A 88 -35.84 8.37 -35.19
C PHE A 88 -36.18 7.00 -34.59
N SER A 89 -37.26 6.87 -33.82
CA SER A 89 -37.61 5.63 -33.10
C SER A 89 -37.67 4.37 -33.99
N PRO A 90 -38.21 4.38 -35.23
CA PRO A 90 -38.24 3.18 -36.07
C PRO A 90 -36.83 2.68 -36.45
N ILE A 91 -35.87 3.60 -36.60
CA ILE A 91 -34.48 3.27 -36.91
C ILE A 91 -33.74 2.89 -35.62
N TYR A 92 -33.96 3.63 -34.53
CA TYR A 92 -33.29 3.42 -33.25
C TYR A 92 -33.47 2.00 -32.72
N VAL A 93 -34.69 1.45 -32.78
CA VAL A 93 -34.97 0.10 -32.26
C VAL A 93 -34.28 -1.01 -33.08
N LEU A 94 -33.87 -0.72 -34.30
CA LEU A 94 -33.12 -1.64 -35.15
C LEU A 94 -31.61 -1.64 -34.85
N ILE A 95 -31.09 -0.66 -34.11
CA ILE A 95 -29.66 -0.56 -33.79
C ILE A 95 -29.33 -1.59 -32.70
N PRO A 96 -28.49 -2.62 -32.98
CA PRO A 96 -28.14 -3.61 -31.97
C PRO A 96 -27.33 -2.97 -30.85
N HIS A 97 -27.80 -3.13 -29.61
CA HIS A 97 -27.13 -2.60 -28.40
C HIS A 97 -25.64 -2.96 -28.32
N VAL A 98 -25.30 -4.19 -28.73
CA VAL A 98 -23.92 -4.72 -28.73
C VAL A 98 -22.97 -3.89 -29.59
N VAL A 99 -23.46 -3.30 -30.69
CA VAL A 99 -22.65 -2.42 -31.56
C VAL A 99 -22.33 -1.10 -30.84
N SER A 100 -23.26 -0.58 -30.05
CA SER A 100 -23.06 0.66 -29.29
C SER A 100 -22.05 0.47 -28.15
N GLU A 101 -22.10 -0.65 -27.42
CA GLU A 101 -21.13 -0.96 -26.36
C GLU A 101 -19.70 -1.10 -26.89
N ASN A 102 -19.53 -1.77 -28.03
CA ASN A 102 -18.21 -1.96 -28.66
C ASN A 102 -17.57 -0.65 -29.14
N ILE A 103 -18.38 0.30 -29.64
CA ILE A 103 -17.90 1.63 -30.04
C ILE A 103 -17.48 2.44 -28.81
N TRP A 104 -18.26 2.39 -27.73
CA TRP A 104 -17.95 3.12 -26.49
C TRP A 104 -16.78 2.53 -25.71
N SER A 105 -16.55 1.22 -25.76
CA SER A 105 -15.37 0.58 -25.16
C SER A 105 -14.08 0.94 -25.90
N TYR A 106 -14.13 1.03 -27.23
CA TYR A 106 -12.98 1.41 -28.06
C TYR A 106 -12.52 2.86 -27.79
N ILE A 107 -13.45 3.76 -27.49
CA ILE A 107 -13.15 5.18 -27.21
C ILE A 107 -12.57 5.41 -25.80
N ARG A 108 -12.79 4.48 -24.85
CA ARG A 108 -12.29 4.60 -23.45
C ARG A 108 -10.91 3.98 -23.21
N ALA A 109 -10.31 3.33 -24.23
CA ALA A 109 -9.04 2.62 -24.13
C ALA A 109 -7.80 3.54 -24.17
N SER A 110 -7.87 4.74 -23.58
CA SER A 110 -6.79 5.73 -23.62
C SER A 110 -5.59 5.38 -22.73
N TRP A 111 -5.71 4.38 -21.85
CA TRP A 111 -4.68 4.03 -20.85
C TRP A 111 -3.93 2.73 -21.16
N ASP A 112 -4.29 2.04 -22.24
CA ASP A 112 -3.66 0.77 -22.63
C ASP A 112 -2.27 0.96 -23.27
N PHE A 113 -1.92 2.21 -23.60
CA PHE A 113 -0.68 2.58 -24.29
C PHE A 113 0.19 3.51 -23.42
N GLU A 114 0.77 2.97 -22.34
CA GLU A 114 1.87 3.64 -21.66
C GLU A 114 3.18 3.35 -22.40
N LEU A 115 3.79 4.38 -22.98
CA LEU A 115 5.15 4.28 -23.51
C LEU A 115 6.13 4.08 -22.35
N ALA A 116 7.04 3.13 -22.52
CA ALA A 116 8.16 2.89 -21.61
C ALA A 116 9.16 4.06 -21.68
N SER A 117 8.83 5.17 -21.02
CA SER A 117 9.84 6.10 -20.53
C SER A 117 10.67 5.35 -19.50
N THR A 118 11.95 5.12 -19.80
CA THR A 118 12.89 4.49 -18.86
C THR A 118 13.56 5.60 -18.06
N PRO A 119 13.10 5.89 -16.83
CA PRO A 119 13.78 6.86 -15.98
C PRO A 119 15.22 6.41 -15.70
N ASP A 120 16.08 7.38 -15.42
CA ASP A 120 17.44 7.07 -15.03
C ASP A 120 17.46 6.33 -13.69
N ALA A 121 18.30 5.30 -13.63
CA ALA A 121 18.56 4.60 -12.39
C ALA A 121 19.10 5.59 -11.33
N VAL A 122 18.68 5.48 -10.07
CA VAL A 122 19.27 6.21 -8.93
C VAL A 122 20.79 6.03 -8.95
N LEU A 123 21.29 4.83 -9.26
CA LEU A 123 22.71 4.50 -9.31
C LEU A 123 23.50 5.14 -10.48
N THR A 124 22.83 5.87 -11.40
CA THR A 124 23.52 6.51 -12.54
C THR A 124 24.50 7.60 -12.12
N THR A 125 24.12 8.39 -11.10
CA THR A 125 24.89 9.51 -10.60
C THR A 125 24.99 9.40 -9.08
N ALA A 126 26.15 8.98 -8.58
CA ALA A 126 26.37 8.91 -7.14
C ALA A 126 26.23 10.30 -6.49
N PRO A 127 25.55 10.42 -5.34
CA PRO A 127 25.56 11.65 -4.53
C PRO A 127 26.98 12.06 -4.14
N GLY A 128 27.88 11.08 -3.97
CA GLY A 128 29.30 11.30 -3.70
C GLY A 128 30.17 11.51 -4.95
N ASP A 129 31.47 11.63 -4.71
CA ASP A 129 32.53 11.90 -5.69
C ASP A 129 32.87 10.75 -6.64
N GLY A 130 31.99 9.75 -6.78
CA GLY A 130 32.44 8.47 -7.27
C GLY A 130 31.61 7.85 -8.39
N GLY A 131 32.22 6.87 -9.06
CA GLY A 131 31.71 6.32 -10.32
C GLY A 131 30.34 5.63 -10.25
N ARG A 132 29.67 5.58 -11.40
CA ARG A 132 28.37 4.93 -11.64
C ARG A 132 28.33 3.49 -11.09
N GLY A 133 27.30 3.16 -10.30
CA GLY A 133 27.03 1.79 -9.83
C GLY A 133 28.09 1.17 -8.91
N THR A 134 28.95 1.97 -8.28
CA THR A 134 29.98 1.46 -7.36
C THR A 134 29.38 1.14 -5.99
N TYR A 135 29.80 0.01 -5.42
CA TYR A 135 29.38 -0.48 -4.10
C TYR A 135 30.59 -0.81 -3.23
N GLU A 136 30.42 -0.78 -1.91
CA GLU A 136 31.51 -1.13 -0.97
C GLU A 136 31.60 -2.65 -0.74
N PRO A 137 32.82 -3.19 -0.59
CA PRO A 137 33.01 -4.56 -0.14
C PRO A 137 32.56 -4.72 1.33
N THR A 138 32.26 -5.96 1.71
CA THR A 138 31.92 -6.31 3.09
C THR A 138 33.14 -6.51 3.97
N GLY A 139 33.01 -6.34 5.29
CA GLY A 139 34.02 -6.79 6.26
C GLY A 139 34.96 -5.69 6.75
N TYR A 140 34.46 -4.48 6.93
CA TYR A 140 35.24 -3.40 7.53
C TYR A 140 35.74 -3.77 8.93
N THR A 141 37.00 -3.48 9.18
CA THR A 141 37.62 -3.62 10.49
C THR A 141 37.72 -2.25 11.16
N PRO A 142 37.69 -2.20 12.51
CA PRO A 142 37.99 -0.96 13.22
C PRO A 142 39.43 -0.52 12.90
N ARG A 143 39.69 0.78 12.91
CA ARG A 143 41.06 1.29 12.74
C ARG A 143 41.87 1.22 14.03
N TRP A 144 41.19 1.48 15.14
CA TRP A 144 41.79 1.61 16.46
C TRP A 144 40.97 0.85 17.49
N LEU A 145 41.69 0.29 18.46
CA LEU A 145 41.14 -0.34 19.64
C LEU A 145 41.84 0.23 20.89
N LEU A 146 41.23 0.04 22.04
CA LEU A 146 41.73 0.33 23.36
C LEU A 146 42.06 -1.00 24.02
N SER A 147 43.34 -1.30 24.18
CA SER A 147 43.82 -2.36 25.06
C SER A 147 43.62 -1.91 26.50
N VAL A 148 42.88 -2.70 27.28
CA VAL A 148 42.54 -2.44 28.68
C VAL A 148 43.05 -3.61 29.50
N ASN A 149 44.02 -3.35 30.38
CA ASN A 149 44.48 -4.32 31.36
C ASN A 149 43.59 -4.24 32.61
N ILE A 150 42.83 -5.30 32.85
CA ILE A 150 41.86 -5.40 33.93
C ILE A 150 42.48 -6.23 35.05
N GLU A 151 42.51 -5.69 36.27
CA GLU A 151 42.94 -6.39 37.48
C GLU A 151 41.91 -6.22 38.60
N ASP A 152 41.43 -7.31 39.17
CA ASP A 152 40.38 -7.34 40.22
C ASP A 152 39.12 -6.50 39.88
N GLY A 153 38.78 -6.44 38.59
CA GLY A 153 37.66 -5.65 38.05
C GLY A 153 37.92 -4.14 37.93
N GLY A 154 39.14 -3.68 38.22
CA GLY A 154 39.62 -2.32 37.98
C GLY A 154 40.46 -2.22 36.70
N ILE A 155 40.61 -1.00 36.16
CA ILE A 155 41.47 -0.73 35.01
C ILE A 155 42.87 -0.35 35.53
N ARG A 156 43.88 -1.20 35.32
CA ARG A 156 45.27 -0.90 35.72
C ARG A 156 45.97 -0.01 34.71
N SER A 157 45.82 -0.31 33.43
CA SER A 157 46.33 0.52 32.35
C SER A 157 45.46 0.40 31.11
N ARG A 158 45.44 1.46 30.32
CA ARG A 158 44.74 1.51 29.04
C ARG A 158 45.65 2.13 27.99
N GLN A 159 45.70 1.51 26.83
CA GLN A 159 46.51 1.97 25.71
C GLN A 159 45.72 1.81 24.42
N GLN A 160 45.65 2.87 23.62
CA GLN A 160 45.10 2.77 22.29
C GLN A 160 46.12 2.11 21.35
N ILE A 161 45.68 1.14 20.56
CA ILE A 161 46.48 0.36 19.65
C ILE A 161 45.81 0.29 18.26
N PRO A 162 46.58 0.20 17.17
CA PRO A 162 46.02 0.00 15.84
C PRO A 162 45.44 -1.41 15.71
N TRP A 163 44.43 -1.58 14.85
CA TRP A 163 43.92 -2.89 14.49
C TRP A 163 44.97 -3.73 13.77
N SER A 164 45.01 -5.03 14.07
CA SER A 164 45.86 -6.02 13.42
C SER A 164 45.19 -7.40 13.38
N GLU A 165 45.67 -8.27 12.50
CA GLU A 165 45.17 -9.64 12.38
C GLU A 165 45.45 -10.48 13.65
N GLU A 166 46.54 -10.17 14.37
CA GLU A 166 46.84 -10.79 15.67
C GLU A 166 45.76 -10.44 16.70
N ILE A 167 45.31 -9.18 16.74
CA ILE A 167 44.22 -8.76 17.63
C ILE A 167 42.91 -9.42 17.21
N ARG A 168 42.63 -9.57 15.91
CA ARG A 168 41.46 -10.31 15.44
C ARG A 168 41.44 -11.74 15.98
N ASN A 169 42.57 -12.43 15.94
CA ASN A 169 42.69 -13.80 16.42
C ASN A 169 42.57 -13.90 17.95
N GLN A 170 42.96 -12.86 18.68
CA GLN A 170 42.74 -12.75 20.13
C GLN A 170 41.29 -12.39 20.48
N GLY A 171 40.58 -11.71 19.57
CA GLY A 171 39.21 -11.24 19.75
C GLY A 171 39.12 -9.94 20.53
N TYR A 172 38.03 -9.21 20.35
CA TYR A 172 37.76 -7.95 21.05
C TYR A 172 36.30 -7.83 21.48
N THR A 173 36.08 -7.05 22.55
CA THR A 173 34.76 -6.77 23.09
C THR A 173 34.23 -5.46 22.53
N ALA A 174 33.04 -5.48 21.92
CA ALA A 174 32.33 -4.27 21.54
C ALA A 174 31.28 -3.91 22.60
N LEU A 175 31.32 -2.67 23.11
CA LEU A 175 30.33 -2.17 24.07
C LEU A 175 29.20 -1.46 23.32
N SER A 176 27.97 -1.94 23.45
CA SER A 176 26.76 -1.32 22.89
C SER A 176 25.83 -0.81 23.99
N TYR A 177 25.43 0.46 23.90
CA TYR A 177 24.69 1.15 24.95
C TYR A 177 23.99 2.41 24.42
N ALA A 178 22.82 2.75 24.96
CA ALA A 178 22.24 4.08 24.75
C ALA A 178 23.04 5.16 25.49
N MET A 179 23.21 6.34 24.87
CA MET A 179 23.96 7.43 25.51
C MET A 179 23.30 7.85 26.81
N ASP A 180 21.97 7.91 26.85
CA ASP A 180 21.21 8.24 28.05
C ASP A 180 21.45 7.23 29.16
N SER A 181 21.55 5.93 28.83
CA SER A 181 21.89 4.89 29.80
C SER A 181 23.27 5.07 30.39
N ALA A 182 24.30 5.31 29.57
CA ALA A 182 25.64 5.56 30.09
C ALA A 182 25.73 6.87 30.88
N TYR A 183 24.93 7.88 30.51
CA TYR A 183 24.88 9.15 31.21
C TYR A 183 24.27 9.02 32.62
N VAL A 184 23.37 8.07 32.85
CA VAL A 184 22.88 7.75 34.21
C VAL A 184 24.03 7.28 35.11
N LEU A 185 24.88 6.35 34.65
CA LEU A 185 26.07 5.93 35.40
C LEU A 185 27.02 7.09 35.67
N PHE A 186 27.15 8.00 34.71
CA PHE A 186 27.98 9.20 34.83
C PHE A 186 27.47 10.14 35.92
N LYS A 187 26.15 10.35 35.99
CA LYS A 187 25.51 11.13 37.06
C LYS A 187 25.60 10.45 38.43
N GLU A 188 25.41 9.14 38.50
CA GLU A 188 25.53 8.36 39.74
C GLU A 188 26.95 8.46 40.33
N ALA A 189 27.96 8.55 39.47
CA ALA A 189 29.35 8.82 39.85
C ALA A 189 29.62 10.28 40.28
N LYS A 190 28.58 11.13 40.37
CA LYS A 190 28.64 12.55 40.72
C LYS A 190 29.52 13.38 39.78
N LEU A 191 29.60 12.99 38.51
CA LEU A 191 30.34 13.71 37.49
C LEU A 191 29.40 14.68 36.75
N THR A 192 29.95 15.83 36.35
CA THR A 192 29.24 16.85 35.58
C THR A 192 29.71 16.87 34.13
N ALA A 193 28.76 17.10 33.22
CA ALA A 193 28.96 17.30 31.78
C ALA A 193 28.22 18.56 31.37
N ASP A 194 28.69 19.23 30.32
CA ASP A 194 28.01 20.40 29.77
C ASP A 194 26.64 20.02 29.20
N ALA A 195 25.72 20.99 29.12
CA ALA A 195 24.34 20.76 28.69
C ALA A 195 24.28 20.14 27.27
N THR A 196 23.25 19.32 27.02
CA THR A 196 23.05 18.66 25.73
C THR A 196 22.92 19.69 24.59
N PRO A 197 23.58 19.47 23.42
CA PRO A 197 24.26 18.25 22.99
C PRO A 197 25.67 18.06 23.57
N PHE A 198 25.97 16.85 24.06
CA PHE A 198 27.28 16.52 24.66
C PHE A 198 28.45 16.74 23.70
N THR A 199 29.51 17.37 24.21
CA THR A 199 30.79 17.54 23.51
C THR A 199 31.47 16.18 23.26
N LEU A 200 32.50 16.15 22.41
CA LEU A 200 33.29 14.92 22.21
C LEU A 200 33.94 14.46 23.53
N GLU A 201 34.41 15.40 24.34
CA GLU A 201 35.07 15.12 25.62
C GLU A 201 34.07 14.56 26.63
N ASP A 202 32.87 15.12 26.73
CA ASP A 202 31.81 14.57 27.59
C ASP A 202 31.47 13.14 27.18
N ARG A 203 31.32 12.87 25.88
CA ARG A 203 31.04 11.52 25.39
C ARG A 203 32.16 10.53 25.72
N LYS A 204 33.43 10.95 25.65
CA LYS A 204 34.58 10.12 26.05
C LYS A 204 34.53 9.81 27.55
N ARG A 205 34.28 10.81 28.39
CA ARG A 205 34.16 10.65 29.86
C ARG A 205 32.97 9.76 30.24
N ILE A 206 31.83 9.89 29.55
CA ILE A 206 30.66 9.03 29.72
C ILE A 206 30.96 7.59 29.30
N ALA A 207 31.60 7.40 28.14
CA ALA A 207 32.02 6.08 27.65
C ALA A 207 33.03 5.41 28.60
N GLU A 208 33.98 6.17 29.14
CA GLU A 208 34.92 5.71 30.15
C GLU A 208 34.21 5.23 31.41
N ARG A 209 33.19 5.98 31.88
CA ARG A 209 32.42 5.53 33.04
C ARG A 209 31.72 4.20 32.80
N LEU A 210 31.16 4.00 31.61
CA LEU A 210 30.58 2.72 31.23
C LEU A 210 31.63 1.60 31.17
N LEU A 211 32.83 1.88 30.63
CA LEU A 211 33.92 0.91 30.59
C LEU A 211 34.34 0.48 32.00
N ILE A 212 34.45 1.43 32.94
CA ILE A 212 34.73 1.12 34.35
C ILE A 212 33.64 0.22 34.93
N GLU A 213 32.37 0.51 34.63
CA GLU A 213 31.23 -0.29 35.08
C GLU A 213 31.29 -1.73 34.52
N TYR A 214 31.61 -1.88 33.23
CA TYR A 214 31.82 -3.18 32.59
C TYR A 214 32.95 -3.98 33.24
N CYS A 215 34.12 -3.36 33.46
CA CYS A 215 35.25 -4.02 34.11
C CYS A 215 34.88 -4.50 35.53
N SER A 216 34.17 -3.66 36.29
CA SER A 216 33.71 -4.00 37.64
C SER A 216 32.69 -5.14 37.63
N ALA A 217 31.74 -5.12 36.68
CA ALA A 217 30.71 -6.15 36.54
C ALA A 217 31.28 -7.51 36.09
N THR A 218 32.47 -7.51 35.49
CA THR A 218 33.15 -8.71 34.98
C THR A 218 34.38 -9.10 35.80
N ARG A 219 34.42 -8.70 37.08
CA ARG A 219 35.50 -9.06 38.02
C ARG A 219 35.76 -10.57 38.08
N ASP A 220 34.69 -11.37 38.03
CA ASP A 220 34.78 -12.84 38.17
C ASP A 220 35.49 -13.53 37.01
N ALA A 221 35.71 -12.84 35.89
CA ALA A 221 36.48 -13.36 34.76
C ALA A 221 38.01 -13.23 34.94
N GLY A 222 38.47 -12.73 36.09
CA GLY A 222 39.89 -12.64 36.45
C GLY A 222 40.66 -11.57 35.67
N ASN A 223 41.97 -11.53 35.94
CA ASN A 223 42.90 -10.58 35.34
C ASN A 223 43.12 -10.91 33.87
N ARG A 224 42.99 -9.89 33.00
CA ARG A 224 43.03 -10.09 31.54
C ARG A 224 43.26 -8.78 30.80
N THR A 225 43.67 -8.90 29.54
CA THR A 225 43.71 -7.79 28.59
C THR A 225 42.52 -7.91 27.65
N GLU A 226 41.70 -6.86 27.57
CA GLU A 226 40.60 -6.79 26.61
C GLU A 226 40.78 -5.63 25.64
N PHE A 227 40.37 -5.81 24.39
CA PHE A 227 40.35 -4.74 23.41
C PHE A 227 38.93 -4.18 23.26
N CYS A 228 38.79 -2.86 23.37
CA CYS A 228 37.52 -2.11 23.22
C CYS A 228 37.60 -1.11 22.07
N LEU A 229 36.49 -0.65 21.49
CA LEU A 229 36.54 0.38 20.43
C LEU A 229 36.90 1.77 21.01
N SER A 230 37.88 2.46 20.43
CA SER A 230 38.28 3.81 20.84
C SER A 230 39.00 4.58 19.73
N ASP A 231 38.68 5.86 19.55
CA ASP A 231 39.42 6.80 18.68
C ASP A 231 39.95 8.02 19.47
N LYS A 232 41.19 8.46 19.17
CA LYS A 232 41.91 9.54 19.87
C LYS A 232 41.47 10.91 19.37
N SER A 233 41.25 11.07 18.06
CA SER A 233 41.01 12.37 17.41
C SER A 233 39.90 12.28 16.36
N VAL A 234 38.65 12.32 16.84
CA VAL A 234 37.50 12.31 15.95
C VAL A 234 37.21 13.74 15.48
N GLU A 235 37.69 14.09 14.29
CA GLU A 235 37.02 15.10 13.48
C GLU A 235 35.57 14.64 13.26
N ARG A 236 34.62 15.58 13.34
CA ARG A 236 33.19 15.28 13.20
C ARG A 236 32.91 14.43 11.95
N SER A 237 33.60 14.67 10.84
CA SER A 237 33.53 13.90 9.58
C SER A 237 33.84 12.40 9.74
N LYS A 238 34.85 12.00 10.53
CA LYS A 238 35.29 10.60 10.65
C LYS A 238 34.28 9.71 11.38
N ARG A 239 33.59 10.27 12.39
CA ARG A 239 32.48 9.57 13.07
C ARG A 239 31.36 9.16 12.10
N HIS A 240 31.15 9.96 11.05
CA HIS A 240 30.07 9.73 10.10
C HIS A 240 30.34 8.53 9.20
N GLU A 241 31.62 8.23 8.93
CA GLU A 241 32.01 7.01 8.25
C GLU A 241 31.85 5.80 9.19
N GLU A 242 32.28 5.92 10.46
CA GLU A 242 32.21 4.81 11.41
C GLU A 242 30.78 4.36 11.71
N LEU A 243 29.81 5.28 11.79
CA LEU A 243 28.41 4.93 12.03
C LEU A 243 27.85 3.99 10.96
N GLY A 244 28.23 4.16 9.68
CA GLY A 244 27.79 3.25 8.62
C GLY A 244 28.58 1.94 8.54
N ARG A 245 29.66 1.80 9.33
CA ARG A 245 30.47 0.58 9.48
C ARG A 245 30.14 -0.20 10.75
N ILE A 246 29.25 0.30 11.62
CA ILE A 246 28.87 -0.34 12.89
C ILE A 246 28.56 -1.84 12.71
N PRO A 247 27.72 -2.27 11.76
CA PRO A 247 27.37 -3.68 11.66
C PRO A 247 28.58 -4.59 11.38
N ASP A 248 29.57 -4.11 10.63
CA ASP A 248 30.79 -4.87 10.35
C ASP A 248 31.75 -4.94 11.52
N ILE A 249 31.90 -3.82 12.22
CA ILE A 249 32.72 -3.75 13.42
C ILE A 249 32.14 -4.75 14.43
N PHE A 250 30.85 -4.65 14.75
CA PHE A 250 30.23 -5.55 15.71
C PHE A 250 30.20 -7.02 15.26
N ARG A 251 30.03 -7.29 13.95
CA ARG A 251 30.14 -8.64 13.39
C ARG A 251 31.51 -9.29 13.61
N ASN A 252 32.57 -8.50 13.59
CA ASN A 252 33.95 -8.98 13.79
C ASN A 252 34.36 -9.04 15.27
N ALA A 253 33.53 -8.56 16.20
CA ALA A 253 33.80 -8.64 17.62
C ALA A 253 33.64 -10.10 18.11
N SER A 254 34.49 -10.53 19.05
CA SER A 254 34.36 -11.86 19.64
C SER A 254 33.17 -11.96 20.60
N GLN A 255 32.78 -10.82 21.18
CA GLN A 255 31.64 -10.68 22.05
C GLN A 255 31.12 -9.24 22.08
N VAL A 256 29.82 -9.08 22.30
CA VAL A 256 29.15 -7.79 22.40
C VAL A 256 28.58 -7.62 23.80
N ALA A 257 29.02 -6.61 24.53
CA ALA A 257 28.44 -6.29 25.83
C ALA A 257 27.35 -5.23 25.66
N VAL A 258 26.14 -5.53 26.12
CA VAL A 258 24.96 -4.66 26.00
C VAL A 258 24.60 -4.07 27.36
N PHE A 259 24.28 -2.78 27.39
CA PHE A 259 23.95 -2.06 28.62
C PHE A 259 22.69 -1.19 28.50
N CYS A 260 21.86 -1.28 29.53
CA CYS A 260 20.71 -0.43 29.81
C CYS A 260 20.72 -0.10 31.30
N HIS A 261 20.38 1.13 31.66
CA HIS A 261 20.39 1.59 33.04
C HIS A 261 19.13 1.18 33.82
N GLU A 262 18.08 0.72 33.15
CA GLU A 262 16.85 0.27 33.78
C GLU A 262 17.10 -0.94 34.67
N GLU A 263 16.53 -0.91 35.87
CA GLU A 263 16.62 -2.00 36.83
C GLU A 263 16.01 -3.29 36.26
N ASN A 264 16.73 -4.40 36.41
CA ASN A 264 16.35 -5.74 35.95
C ASN A 264 16.07 -5.84 34.44
N CYS A 265 16.60 -4.92 33.62
CA CYS A 265 16.49 -5.01 32.17
C CYS A 265 17.27 -6.22 31.63
N ASP A 266 16.58 -7.08 30.89
CA ASP A 266 17.15 -8.25 30.23
C ASP A 266 17.63 -7.97 28.80
N HIS A 267 17.39 -6.75 28.31
CA HIS A 267 17.71 -6.26 26.97
C HIS A 267 17.00 -6.97 25.82
N THR A 268 16.03 -7.85 26.10
CA THR A 268 15.23 -8.53 25.07
C THR A 268 13.91 -7.82 24.82
N SER A 269 13.42 -7.09 25.83
CA SER A 269 12.17 -6.34 25.74
C SER A 269 12.26 -5.11 24.84
N THR A 270 11.12 -4.84 24.21
CA THR A 270 10.86 -3.72 23.32
C THR A 270 10.75 -2.39 24.05
N THR A 271 10.56 -2.43 25.38
CA THR A 271 10.61 -1.24 26.24
C THR A 271 12.03 -0.78 26.53
N CYS A 272 13.03 -1.67 26.35
CA CYS A 272 14.43 -1.37 26.63
C CYS A 272 14.90 -0.16 25.81
N ILE A 273 15.44 0.85 26.50
CA ILE A 273 15.96 2.08 25.89
C ILE A 273 17.07 1.79 24.87
N TRP A 274 17.92 0.80 25.17
CA TRP A 274 18.92 0.32 24.22
C TRP A 274 18.27 -0.37 23.00
N GLY A 275 17.25 -1.19 23.23
CA GLY A 275 16.52 -1.92 22.19
C GLY A 275 15.87 -1.03 21.14
N LYS A 276 15.46 0.19 21.49
CA LYS A 276 14.78 1.13 20.58
C LYS A 276 15.70 1.88 19.60
N ARG A 277 17.02 1.82 19.77
CA ARG A 277 17.97 2.55 18.90
C ARG A 277 18.04 1.92 17.51
N LEU A 278 18.14 2.78 16.49
CA LEU A 278 18.33 2.41 15.08
C LEU A 278 19.49 1.41 14.87
N PHE A 279 20.65 1.66 15.48
CA PHE A 279 21.86 0.85 15.25
C PHE A 279 21.89 -0.48 16.01
N THR A 280 20.98 -0.70 16.97
CA THR A 280 21.02 -1.88 17.85
C THR A 280 20.92 -3.20 17.08
N ILE A 281 20.11 -3.26 16.02
CA ILE A 281 20.04 -4.44 15.15
C ILE A 281 21.41 -4.74 14.52
N GLY A 282 22.07 -3.72 13.99
CA GLY A 282 23.43 -3.82 13.44
C GLY A 282 24.46 -4.35 14.42
N GLU A 283 24.30 -4.01 15.70
CA GLU A 283 25.25 -4.35 16.76
C GLU A 283 25.11 -5.80 17.25
N ILE A 284 23.94 -6.42 17.10
CA ILE A 284 23.66 -7.74 17.69
C ILE A 284 23.33 -8.85 16.70
N VAL A 285 22.83 -8.55 15.50
CA VAL A 285 22.36 -9.58 14.54
C VAL A 285 23.45 -10.58 14.16
N HIS A 286 24.70 -10.14 14.06
CA HIS A 286 25.83 -11.00 13.71
C HIS A 286 26.81 -11.24 14.86
N ALA A 287 26.43 -10.91 16.10
CA ALA A 287 27.27 -11.19 17.26
C ALA A 287 27.51 -12.71 17.41
N SER A 288 28.69 -13.10 17.87
CA SER A 288 29.01 -14.50 18.24
C SER A 288 28.61 -14.83 19.68
N ALA A 289 28.81 -13.87 20.59
CA ALA A 289 28.48 -13.98 22.02
C ALA A 289 27.98 -12.63 22.55
N VAL A 290 27.16 -12.68 23.60
CA VAL A 290 26.58 -11.49 24.22
C VAL A 290 26.87 -11.49 25.73
N ILE A 291 27.29 -10.34 26.25
CA ILE A 291 27.39 -10.08 27.68
C ILE A 291 26.29 -9.07 28.05
N ARG A 292 25.27 -9.51 28.78
CA ARG A 292 24.24 -8.62 29.29
C ARG A 292 24.70 -7.98 30.58
N LEU A 293 24.77 -6.67 30.60
CA LEU A 293 25.02 -5.87 31.80
C LEU A 293 23.67 -5.42 32.35
N THR A 294 23.21 -6.06 33.43
CA THR A 294 21.91 -5.78 34.05
C THR A 294 22.11 -5.09 35.40
N ARG A 295 21.39 -3.98 35.62
CA ARG A 295 21.35 -3.28 36.91
C ARG A 295 20.44 -4.04 37.87
N GLN A 296 20.94 -4.40 39.05
CA GLN A 296 20.18 -5.11 40.07
C GLN A 296 20.33 -4.44 41.43
N LYS A 297 19.26 -4.51 42.21
CA LYS A 297 19.25 -4.03 43.59
C LYS A 297 19.55 -5.21 44.53
N GLN A 298 20.69 -5.16 45.20
CA GLN A 298 21.11 -6.22 46.12
C GLN A 298 20.39 -6.07 47.48
N ASP A 299 20.19 -4.83 47.93
CA ASP A 299 19.40 -4.45 49.11
C ASP A 299 18.63 -3.14 48.84
N CYS A 300 17.46 -2.94 49.47
CA CYS A 300 16.63 -1.75 49.26
C CYS A 300 17.33 -0.40 49.55
N SER A 301 18.37 -0.42 50.40
CA SER A 301 19.16 0.75 50.82
C SER A 301 20.44 0.98 50.03
N LEU A 302 20.86 0.02 49.18
CA LEU A 302 22.11 0.10 48.42
C LEU A 302 21.86 0.61 46.98
N PRO A 303 22.84 1.28 46.36
CA PRO A 303 22.76 1.66 44.96
C PRO A 303 22.69 0.42 44.05
N LEU A 304 22.09 0.59 42.88
CA LEU A 304 22.01 -0.46 41.86
C LEU A 304 23.41 -0.91 41.46
N ARG A 305 23.67 -2.22 41.53
CA ARG A 305 24.92 -2.84 41.08
C ARG A 305 24.74 -3.42 39.69
N THR A 306 25.76 -3.30 38.83
CA THR A 306 25.74 -3.95 37.53
C THR A 306 26.27 -5.38 37.64
N CYS A 307 25.49 -6.35 37.15
CA CYS A 307 25.85 -7.76 37.05
C CYS A 307 26.05 -8.14 35.57
N ALA A 308 27.10 -8.89 35.26
CA ALA A 308 27.38 -9.36 33.91
C ALA A 308 26.92 -10.82 33.72
N TYR A 309 26.07 -11.05 32.71
CA TYR A 309 25.61 -12.38 32.32
C TYR A 309 26.13 -12.72 30.94
N ARG A 310 26.93 -13.79 30.82
CA ARG A 310 27.48 -14.25 29.55
C ARG A 310 26.59 -15.31 28.93
N GLU A 311 26.34 -15.20 27.63
CA GLU A 311 25.57 -16.18 26.88
C GLU A 311 26.00 -16.23 25.41
N THR A 312 25.60 -17.30 24.72
CA THR A 312 25.80 -17.40 23.26
C THR A 312 24.86 -16.44 22.54
N ALA A 313 25.26 -15.92 21.39
CA ALA A 313 24.39 -15.05 20.62
C ALA A 313 23.08 -15.74 20.19
N ARG A 314 23.13 -17.06 19.90
CA ARG A 314 21.93 -17.85 19.61
C ARG A 314 20.92 -17.80 20.76
N ALA A 315 21.35 -18.04 22.00
CA ALA A 315 20.46 -18.01 23.16
C ALA A 315 19.87 -16.61 23.38
N PHE A 316 20.67 -15.56 23.15
CA PHE A 316 20.20 -14.18 23.24
C PHE A 316 19.15 -13.87 22.15
N HIS A 317 19.43 -14.24 20.90
CA HIS A 317 18.51 -14.07 19.77
C HIS A 317 17.22 -14.86 19.93
N GLU A 318 17.26 -16.09 20.44
CA GLU A 318 16.07 -16.92 20.71
C GLU A 318 15.17 -16.30 21.78
N ARG A 319 15.76 -15.67 22.82
CA ARG A 319 14.98 -14.93 23.84
C ARG A 319 14.39 -13.64 23.27
N MET A 320 15.15 -12.89 22.48
CA MET A 320 14.64 -11.71 21.78
C MET A 320 13.54 -12.07 20.79
N GLN A 321 13.68 -13.19 20.08
CA GLN A 321 12.66 -13.74 19.18
C GLN A 321 11.39 -14.12 19.96
N SER A 322 11.53 -14.80 21.09
CA SER A 322 10.40 -15.19 21.94
C SER A 322 9.67 -13.97 22.50
N GLN A 323 10.42 -12.96 22.96
CA GLN A 323 9.84 -11.71 23.45
C GLN A 323 9.16 -10.91 22.32
N ALA A 324 9.77 -10.87 21.12
CA ALA A 324 9.16 -10.25 19.95
C ALA A 324 7.83 -10.94 19.57
N ALA A 325 7.75 -12.28 19.68
CA ALA A 325 6.50 -13.00 19.46
C ALA A 325 5.42 -12.63 20.50
N ASN A 326 5.80 -12.54 21.79
CA ASN A 326 4.89 -12.12 22.86
C ASN A 326 4.35 -10.68 22.64
N ASP A 327 5.22 -9.80 22.15
CA ASP A 327 4.91 -8.39 21.90
C ASP A 327 4.28 -8.15 20.49
N ASN A 328 4.01 -9.21 19.72
CA ASN A 328 3.52 -9.17 18.32
C ASN A 328 4.42 -8.35 17.36
N GLN A 329 5.73 -8.35 17.59
CA GLN A 329 6.72 -7.69 16.74
C GLN A 329 7.29 -8.64 15.68
N TRP A 330 6.46 -8.93 14.67
CA TRP A 330 6.79 -9.93 13.65
C TRP A 330 8.03 -9.61 12.80
N HIS A 331 8.37 -8.33 12.60
CA HIS A 331 9.60 -7.95 11.89
C HIS A 331 10.84 -8.28 12.73
N LEU A 332 10.88 -7.90 14.01
CA LEU A 332 11.97 -8.26 14.90
C LEU A 332 12.11 -9.79 15.02
N TYR A 333 10.99 -10.50 15.14
CA TYR A 333 10.95 -11.96 15.11
C TYR A 333 11.60 -12.53 13.85
N ALA A 334 11.23 -12.02 12.66
CA ALA A 334 11.78 -12.50 11.39
C ALA A 334 13.28 -12.21 11.25
N ILE A 335 13.76 -11.07 11.76
CA ILE A 335 15.18 -10.73 11.79
C ILE A 335 15.95 -11.71 12.68
N MET A 336 15.46 -11.98 13.89
CA MET A 336 16.10 -12.93 14.81
C MET A 336 16.05 -14.37 14.27
N GLN A 337 14.95 -14.76 13.62
CA GLN A 337 14.86 -16.07 12.97
C GLN A 337 15.87 -16.20 11.83
N HIS A 338 16.04 -15.15 11.01
CA HIS A 338 17.02 -15.12 9.94
C HIS A 338 18.46 -15.13 10.49
N SER A 339 18.75 -14.46 11.62
CA SER A 339 20.08 -14.47 12.22
C SER A 339 20.48 -15.86 12.75
N VAL A 340 19.53 -16.59 13.34
CA VAL A 340 19.77 -17.94 13.88
C VAL A 340 19.75 -19.02 12.79
N ASN A 341 18.90 -18.85 11.77
CA ASN A 341 18.73 -19.83 10.68
C ASN A 341 18.45 -19.12 9.34
N ALA A 342 19.52 -18.61 8.72
CA ALA A 342 19.46 -17.87 7.46
C ALA A 342 18.84 -18.64 6.28
N GLY A 343 18.80 -19.98 6.35
CA GLY A 343 18.16 -20.82 5.31
C GLY A 343 16.63 -20.86 5.41
N SER A 344 16.04 -20.47 6.54
CA SER A 344 14.59 -20.58 6.79
C SER A 344 13.78 -19.35 6.37
N VAL A 345 14.42 -18.18 6.25
CA VAL A 345 13.78 -16.91 5.88
C VAL A 345 14.47 -16.36 4.63
N PRO A 346 13.76 -16.23 3.50
CA PRO A 346 14.32 -15.65 2.28
C PRO A 346 14.85 -14.22 2.51
N TRP A 347 15.91 -13.85 1.79
CA TRP A 347 16.48 -12.49 1.86
C TRP A 347 15.44 -11.40 1.62
N GLN A 348 14.46 -11.61 0.74
CA GLN A 348 13.39 -10.65 0.51
C GLN A 348 12.61 -10.33 1.79
N ASN A 349 12.27 -11.34 2.60
CA ASN A 349 11.55 -11.16 3.86
C ASN A 349 12.45 -10.58 4.95
N ALA A 350 13.72 -11.00 5.00
CA ALA A 350 14.70 -10.45 5.93
C ALA A 350 14.96 -8.96 5.67
N ILE A 351 15.18 -8.57 4.42
CA ILE A 351 15.36 -7.17 4.02
C ILE A 351 14.09 -6.37 4.30
N HIS A 352 12.91 -6.91 3.99
CA HIS A 352 11.64 -6.26 4.34
C HIS A 352 11.59 -5.94 5.84
N ALA A 353 11.78 -6.95 6.68
CA ALA A 353 11.73 -6.81 8.13
C ALA A 353 12.78 -5.83 8.64
N LEU A 354 14.02 -5.89 8.14
CA LEU A 354 15.10 -4.97 8.49
C LEU A 354 14.75 -3.51 8.16
N VAL A 355 14.25 -3.26 6.95
CA VAL A 355 13.89 -1.90 6.51
C VAL A 355 12.74 -1.35 7.36
N ILE A 356 11.69 -2.13 7.60
CA ILE A 356 10.56 -1.68 8.42
C ILE A 356 10.99 -1.43 9.87
N GLU A 357 11.72 -2.36 10.47
CA GLU A 357 12.22 -2.24 11.85
C GLU A 357 13.14 -1.01 12.00
N ALA A 358 14.01 -0.76 11.02
CA ALA A 358 14.87 0.42 11.02
C ALA A 358 14.05 1.72 10.95
N ILE A 359 13.04 1.80 10.09
CA ILE A 359 12.15 2.96 10.02
C ILE A 359 11.40 3.12 11.36
N CYS A 360 10.86 2.05 11.94
CA CYS A 360 10.14 2.11 13.21
C CYS A 360 11.01 2.58 14.38
N ARG A 361 12.28 2.14 14.44
CA ARG A 361 13.24 2.59 15.45
C ARG A 361 13.68 4.03 15.26
N ASP A 362 13.84 4.45 14.01
CA ASP A 362 14.13 5.85 13.66
C ASP A 362 12.96 6.77 14.09
N LEU A 363 11.71 6.33 13.89
CA LEU A 363 10.49 7.02 14.35
C LEU A 363 10.36 7.07 15.88
N ALA A 364 10.81 6.05 16.60
CA ALA A 364 10.68 5.95 18.05
C ALA A 364 11.74 6.74 18.84
N GLY A 365 12.83 7.16 18.19
CA GLY A 365 13.94 7.88 18.83
C GLY A 365 13.70 9.37 19.02
N GLN A 366 14.52 10.01 19.87
CA GLN A 366 14.65 11.47 19.91
C GLN A 366 15.52 11.92 18.73
N GLY A 367 14.95 12.60 17.73
CA GLY A 367 15.67 13.04 16.51
C GLY A 367 14.99 12.71 15.18
N PHE A 368 13.68 12.43 15.20
CA PHE A 368 12.85 12.13 14.03
C PHE A 368 12.97 13.15 12.87
N GLU A 369 13.25 14.43 13.14
CA GLU A 369 13.07 15.51 12.15
C GLU A 369 14.01 15.48 10.92
N GLU A 370 15.01 14.60 10.86
CA GLU A 370 15.97 14.64 9.76
C GLU A 370 16.26 13.31 9.05
N HIS A 371 15.81 12.16 9.57
CA HIS A 371 16.06 10.80 9.02
C HIS A 371 17.52 10.47 8.63
N LYS A 372 18.49 11.31 9.02
CA LYS A 372 19.86 11.39 8.49
C LYS A 372 20.71 10.14 8.69
N CYS A 373 20.26 9.18 9.50
CA CYS A 373 21.02 7.98 9.82
C CYS A 373 20.41 6.70 9.25
N LEU A 374 19.19 6.74 8.71
CA LEU A 374 18.45 5.54 8.32
C LEU A 374 19.25 4.68 7.32
N GLY A 375 19.72 5.27 6.23
CA GLY A 375 20.54 4.54 5.24
C GLY A 375 21.83 3.99 5.84
N LYS A 376 22.52 4.75 6.69
CA LYS A 376 23.75 4.28 7.35
C LYS A 376 23.52 3.13 8.32
N GLY A 377 22.42 3.16 9.06
CA GLY A 377 22.02 2.07 9.96
C GLY A 377 21.75 0.77 9.20
N LEU A 378 21.20 0.87 7.99
CA LEU A 378 20.89 -0.28 7.13
C LEU A 378 22.07 -0.76 6.27
N ASN A 379 23.02 0.11 5.92
CA ASN A 379 24.05 -0.18 4.91
C ASN A 379 24.82 -1.48 5.19
N GLY A 380 25.24 -1.71 6.44
CA GLY A 380 25.98 -2.92 6.81
C GLY A 380 25.14 -4.20 6.95
N LEU A 381 23.81 -4.07 6.97
CA LEU A 381 22.85 -5.16 7.16
C LEU A 381 22.32 -5.75 5.84
N LEU A 382 22.47 -5.03 4.73
CA LEU A 382 21.99 -5.47 3.42
C LEU A 382 23.07 -6.22 2.63
N PRO A 383 22.69 -7.13 1.71
CA PRO A 383 23.64 -7.87 0.88
C PRO A 383 24.58 -6.99 0.04
N ARG A 384 24.06 -5.94 -0.59
CA ARG A 384 24.84 -4.95 -1.33
C ARG A 384 24.84 -3.62 -0.59
N ARG A 385 26.01 -2.97 -0.57
CA ARG A 385 26.28 -1.81 0.28
C ARG A 385 26.61 -0.58 -0.53
N ALA A 386 25.99 0.54 -0.18
CA ALA A 386 26.37 1.83 -0.71
C ALA A 386 27.74 2.24 -0.15
N ARG A 387 28.46 3.08 -0.90
CA ARG A 387 29.64 3.74 -0.33
C ARG A 387 29.20 4.75 0.72
N LEU A 388 29.97 4.87 1.79
CA LEU A 388 29.59 5.75 2.90
C LEU A 388 29.55 7.23 2.52
N LYS A 389 30.30 7.60 1.47
CA LYS A 389 30.29 8.94 0.86
C LYS A 389 29.02 9.20 0.04
N ASP A 390 28.37 8.16 -0.48
CA ASP A 390 27.12 8.28 -1.24
C ASP A 390 25.90 8.38 -0.31
N LEU A 391 26.04 8.00 0.96
CA LEU A 391 25.06 8.20 2.02
C LEU A 391 25.30 9.55 2.69
N THR A 392 24.89 10.63 2.02
CA THR A 392 25.26 12.02 2.37
C THR A 392 24.57 12.51 3.64
N ARG A 393 23.49 11.86 4.07
CA ARG A 393 22.71 12.21 5.27
C ARG A 393 22.01 13.57 5.17
N GLU A 394 21.72 14.04 3.97
CA GLU A 394 20.88 15.23 3.77
C GLU A 394 19.40 14.85 3.79
N ASP A 395 19.07 13.71 3.18
CA ASP A 395 17.75 13.11 3.18
C ASP A 395 17.86 11.58 3.39
N GLY A 396 17.40 11.10 4.54
CA GLY A 396 17.40 9.68 4.87
C GLY A 396 16.56 8.81 3.92
N TRP A 397 15.56 9.41 3.26
CA TRP A 397 14.73 8.72 2.28
C TRP A 397 15.47 8.53 0.96
N MET A 398 16.25 9.53 0.52
CA MET A 398 17.12 9.41 -0.64
C MET A 398 18.21 8.36 -0.40
N ASP A 399 18.82 8.34 0.78
CA ASP A 399 19.78 7.31 1.19
C ASP A 399 19.14 5.91 1.15
N LEU A 400 17.90 5.77 1.64
CA LEU A 400 17.15 4.51 1.57
C LEU A 400 16.83 4.12 0.12
N ALA A 401 16.39 5.06 -0.72
CA ALA A 401 16.10 4.80 -2.13
C ALA A 401 17.35 4.27 -2.87
N TRP A 402 18.52 4.86 -2.61
CA TRP A 402 19.80 4.38 -3.12
C TRP A 402 20.07 2.91 -2.71
N LEU A 403 19.88 2.58 -1.43
CA LEU A 403 20.08 1.22 -0.92
C LEU A 403 19.08 0.22 -1.50
N LEU A 404 17.83 0.62 -1.68
CA LEU A 404 16.78 -0.24 -2.25
C LEU A 404 17.05 -0.54 -3.72
N GLU A 405 17.47 0.43 -4.53
CA GLU A 405 17.85 0.17 -5.92
C GLU A 405 19.08 -0.75 -6.01
N LEU A 406 20.08 -0.52 -5.15
CA LEU A 406 21.28 -1.35 -5.11
C LEU A 406 20.93 -2.82 -4.82
N ASN A 407 19.92 -3.04 -3.98
CA ASN A 407 19.45 -4.35 -3.55
C ASN A 407 18.21 -4.86 -4.33
N GLN A 408 17.85 -4.25 -5.47
CA GLN A 408 16.65 -4.64 -6.25
C GLN A 408 16.62 -6.12 -6.70
N GLY A 409 17.80 -6.75 -6.82
CA GLY A 409 17.92 -8.19 -7.12
C GLY A 409 17.60 -9.11 -5.93
N PHE A 410 17.54 -8.57 -4.71
CA PHE A 410 17.21 -9.29 -3.48
C PHE A 410 15.89 -8.83 -2.85
N TYR A 411 15.41 -7.65 -3.22
CA TYR A 411 14.26 -7.02 -2.60
C TYR A 411 13.41 -6.25 -3.60
N ASN A 412 12.08 -6.40 -3.49
CA ASN A 412 11.11 -5.71 -4.31
C ASN A 412 10.44 -4.60 -3.50
N ALA A 413 10.64 -3.34 -3.92
CA ALA A 413 10.14 -2.16 -3.23
C ALA A 413 8.60 -2.06 -3.22
N ALA A 414 7.89 -2.82 -4.06
CA ALA A 414 6.43 -2.93 -4.01
C ALA A 414 5.95 -3.43 -2.65
N SER A 415 6.71 -4.32 -2.00
CA SER A 415 6.41 -4.84 -0.66
C SER A 415 6.47 -3.72 0.39
N LEU A 416 7.46 -2.82 0.29
CA LEU A 416 7.56 -1.64 1.16
C LEU A 416 6.41 -0.66 0.88
N ALA A 417 6.17 -0.35 -0.39
CA ALA A 417 5.12 0.56 -0.82
C ALA A 417 3.74 0.11 -0.32
N ALA A 418 3.49 -1.20 -0.29
CA ALA A 418 2.24 -1.78 0.18
C ALA A 418 1.96 -1.48 1.66
N VAL A 419 2.98 -1.44 2.52
CA VAL A 419 2.79 -1.17 3.95
C VAL A 419 3.02 0.29 4.32
N CYS A 420 3.58 1.10 3.42
CA CYS A 420 3.81 2.51 3.66
C CYS A 420 2.53 3.35 3.53
N ARG A 421 2.24 4.15 4.57
CA ARG A 421 1.21 5.18 4.57
C ARG A 421 1.54 6.33 3.60
N LEU A 422 0.68 7.36 3.57
CA LEU A 422 0.98 8.62 2.89
C LEU A 422 2.10 9.37 3.64
N GLY A 423 3.21 9.65 2.94
CA GLY A 423 4.34 10.44 3.45
C GLY A 423 4.23 11.92 3.06
N GLU A 424 5.07 12.77 3.68
CA GLU A 424 5.08 14.23 3.47
C GLU A 424 5.99 14.70 2.32
N GLY A 425 6.62 13.79 1.55
CA GLY A 425 7.54 14.19 0.48
C GLY A 425 7.85 13.12 -0.57
N GLY A 426 7.13 12.01 -0.62
CA GLY A 426 7.39 10.93 -1.57
C GLY A 426 6.42 9.75 -1.46
N TRP A 427 6.64 8.71 -2.27
CA TRP A 427 5.81 7.49 -2.25
C TRP A 427 5.94 6.68 -0.94
N LEU A 428 7.02 6.93 -0.20
CA LEU A 428 7.32 6.38 1.13
C LEU A 428 6.73 7.23 2.24
N GLY A 429 6.01 6.58 3.14
CA GLY A 429 5.58 7.14 4.42
C GLY A 429 5.81 6.13 5.53
N PRO A 430 5.47 6.47 6.79
CA PRO A 430 5.61 5.56 7.91
C PRO A 430 4.93 4.21 7.62
N PRO A 431 5.60 3.07 7.84
CA PRO A 431 5.03 1.76 7.61
C PRO A 431 3.95 1.44 8.66
N VAL A 432 2.92 0.70 8.25
CA VAL A 432 1.99 0.06 9.18
C VAL A 432 2.69 -1.10 9.89
N GLN A 433 2.40 -1.28 11.17
CA GLN A 433 2.91 -2.43 11.91
C GLN A 433 2.30 -3.73 11.40
N PRO A 434 3.06 -4.83 11.40
CA PRO A 434 2.54 -6.13 11.03
C PRO A 434 1.52 -6.58 12.08
N LEU A 435 0.35 -7.01 11.62
CA LEU A 435 -0.78 -7.54 12.37
C LEU A 435 -1.28 -8.77 11.63
N ALA A 436 -1.97 -9.66 12.33
CA ALA A 436 -2.56 -10.85 11.73
C ALA A 436 -3.33 -10.47 10.44
N GLY A 437 -3.03 -11.15 9.33
CA GLY A 437 -3.61 -10.86 8.00
C GLY A 437 -2.75 -10.00 7.07
N ASN A 438 -1.74 -9.28 7.57
CA ASN A 438 -0.86 -8.43 6.75
C ASN A 438 0.65 -8.77 6.85
N GLU A 439 1.02 -9.75 7.69
CA GLU A 439 2.41 -10.14 8.00
C GLU A 439 3.18 -10.72 6.81
N ARG A 440 2.47 -11.38 5.88
CA ARG A 440 3.07 -11.97 4.68
C ARG A 440 2.58 -11.22 3.46
N LEU A 441 3.52 -10.55 2.80
CA LEU A 441 3.28 -9.79 1.57
C LEU A 441 3.94 -10.51 0.41
N GLU A 442 3.16 -10.76 -0.62
CA GLU A 442 3.64 -11.23 -1.91
C GLU A 442 3.45 -10.12 -2.94
N PRO A 443 4.52 -9.42 -3.35
CA PRO A 443 4.38 -8.36 -4.34
C PRO A 443 3.96 -8.91 -5.70
N ILE A 444 2.96 -8.28 -6.31
CA ILE A 444 2.36 -8.67 -7.61
C ILE A 444 3.14 -8.05 -8.76
N VAL A 445 3.72 -6.89 -8.51
CA VAL A 445 4.44 -6.06 -9.48
C VAL A 445 5.89 -5.95 -9.07
N HIS A 446 6.79 -5.68 -10.02
CA HIS A 446 8.17 -5.36 -9.70
C HIS A 446 8.32 -3.85 -9.57
N ALA A 447 8.88 -3.38 -8.45
CA ALA A 447 9.10 -1.96 -8.24
C ALA A 447 10.45 -1.65 -7.60
N PHE A 448 11.03 -0.52 -7.99
CA PHE A 448 12.29 0.02 -7.49
C PHE A 448 12.28 1.54 -7.59
N PRO A 449 12.98 2.25 -6.70
CA PRO A 449 13.13 3.69 -6.81
C PRO A 449 13.99 4.03 -8.03
N VAL A 450 13.73 5.18 -8.64
CA VAL A 450 14.48 5.71 -9.80
C VAL A 450 14.79 7.18 -9.55
N ARG A 451 15.67 7.80 -10.34
CA ARG A 451 16.03 9.21 -10.20
C ARG A 451 15.36 10.04 -11.28
N MET A 452 14.78 11.15 -10.85
CA MET A 452 14.26 12.19 -11.74
C MET A 452 14.67 13.56 -11.22
N THR A 453 14.83 14.52 -12.12
CA THR A 453 14.98 15.93 -11.76
C THR A 453 13.67 16.64 -12.07
N ASP A 454 13.02 17.21 -11.06
CA ASP A 454 12.06 18.27 -11.30
C ASP A 454 12.84 19.60 -11.23
N GLY A 455 12.37 20.68 -11.86
CA GLY A 455 13.09 21.97 -11.84
C GLY A 455 13.37 22.56 -10.44
N MET A 456 12.98 21.88 -9.35
CA MET A 456 13.19 22.25 -7.96
C MET A 456 14.17 21.33 -7.21
N GLY A 457 14.60 20.20 -7.79
CA GLY A 457 15.59 19.31 -7.17
C GLY A 457 15.61 17.88 -7.73
N ILE A 458 16.38 17.02 -7.04
CA ILE A 458 16.44 15.59 -7.33
C ILE A 458 15.31 14.88 -6.57
N MET A 459 14.49 14.13 -7.28
CA MET A 459 13.43 13.29 -6.73
C MET A 459 13.76 11.80 -6.90
N THR A 460 13.21 10.98 -5.99
CA THR A 460 13.34 9.50 -6.01
C THR A 460 11.97 8.80 -6.16
N PRO A 461 11.26 8.96 -7.29
CA PRO A 461 9.97 8.30 -7.52
C PRO A 461 10.09 6.77 -7.51
N LEU A 462 8.96 6.09 -7.28
CA LEU A 462 8.85 4.64 -7.40
C LEU A 462 8.47 4.27 -8.83
N CYS A 463 9.35 3.55 -9.52
CA CYS A 463 9.04 2.95 -10.82
C CYS A 463 8.40 1.58 -10.59
N ILE A 464 7.20 1.37 -11.15
CA ILE A 464 6.49 0.09 -11.14
C ILE A 464 6.42 -0.46 -12.55
N ILE A 465 6.97 -1.65 -12.75
CA ILE A 465 6.97 -2.36 -14.03
C ILE A 465 5.82 -3.37 -14.06
N GLY A 466 5.07 -3.39 -15.17
CA GLY A 466 3.99 -4.36 -15.38
C GLY A 466 2.82 -4.10 -14.43
N SER A 467 2.52 -2.82 -14.21
CA SER A 467 1.50 -2.41 -13.25
C SER A 467 0.13 -3.00 -13.62
N GLN A 468 -0.61 -3.48 -12.63
CA GLN A 468 -1.99 -3.94 -12.79
C GLN A 468 -2.91 -2.86 -12.27
N THR A 469 -3.66 -2.22 -13.16
CA THR A 469 -4.42 -1.02 -12.84
C THR A 469 -5.93 -1.23 -12.98
N VAL A 470 -6.70 -0.57 -12.13
CA VAL A 470 -8.16 -0.47 -12.25
C VAL A 470 -8.52 1.00 -12.33
N GLY A 471 -9.18 1.41 -13.42
CA GLY A 471 -9.68 2.77 -13.53
C GLY A 471 -10.89 3.03 -12.64
N LEU A 472 -10.90 4.21 -12.01
CA LEU A 472 -12.04 4.70 -11.25
C LEU A 472 -12.82 5.68 -12.11
N ARG A 473 -14.15 5.59 -12.03
CA ARG A 473 -15.05 6.54 -12.69
C ARG A 473 -14.96 7.92 -12.03
N ASP A 474 -15.01 8.95 -12.85
CA ASP A 474 -15.08 10.33 -12.35
C ASP A 474 -16.44 10.66 -11.74
N SER A 475 -17.51 10.00 -12.16
CA SER A 475 -18.88 10.28 -11.73
C SER A 475 -19.79 9.08 -11.94
N LEU A 476 -20.91 9.06 -11.22
CA LEU A 476 -22.02 8.15 -11.51
C LEU A 476 -22.67 8.55 -12.84
N GLU A 477 -23.11 7.56 -13.61
CA GLU A 477 -23.79 7.78 -14.88
C GLU A 477 -25.08 6.98 -14.90
N ARG A 478 -26.14 7.57 -15.44
CA ARG A 478 -27.41 6.88 -15.64
C ARG A 478 -27.27 5.82 -16.72
N ASP A 479 -27.90 4.65 -16.55
CA ASP A 479 -27.88 3.59 -17.55
C ASP A 479 -29.01 3.81 -18.58
N PRO A 480 -28.72 4.35 -19.78
CA PRO A 480 -29.76 4.56 -20.80
C PRO A 480 -30.37 3.25 -21.28
N PHE A 481 -29.68 2.12 -21.06
CA PHE A 481 -30.07 0.80 -21.52
C PHE A 481 -30.47 -0.11 -20.36
N GLY A 482 -31.05 0.49 -19.30
CA GLY A 482 -31.49 -0.21 -18.11
C GLY A 482 -32.38 -1.43 -18.39
N LEU A 483 -33.19 -1.38 -19.46
CA LEU A 483 -34.05 -2.48 -19.92
C LEU A 483 -33.25 -3.72 -20.36
N TYR A 484 -32.04 -3.52 -20.91
CA TYR A 484 -31.20 -4.58 -21.46
C TYR A 484 -30.19 -5.12 -20.47
N ASN A 485 -29.54 -4.24 -19.71
CA ASN A 485 -28.40 -4.56 -18.85
C ASN A 485 -28.82 -5.17 -17.50
N ASN A 486 -30.06 -4.95 -17.07
CA ASN A 486 -30.53 -5.38 -15.76
C ASN A 486 -31.30 -6.71 -15.81
N LYS A 487 -30.85 -7.69 -15.02
CA LYS A 487 -31.44 -9.04 -14.98
C LYS A 487 -32.92 -9.02 -14.58
N ASP A 488 -33.33 -8.10 -13.71
CA ASP A 488 -34.72 -8.00 -13.25
C ASP A 488 -35.66 -7.42 -14.32
N MET A 489 -35.12 -6.77 -15.36
CA MET A 489 -35.88 -6.27 -16.50
C MET A 489 -35.99 -7.27 -17.65
N ARG A 490 -35.39 -8.46 -17.51
CA ARG A 490 -35.35 -9.47 -18.56
C ARG A 490 -36.75 -9.84 -19.07
N VAL A 491 -37.71 -10.02 -18.17
CA VAL A 491 -39.08 -10.40 -18.57
C VAL A 491 -39.77 -9.24 -19.28
N LEU A 492 -39.69 -8.04 -18.71
CA LEU A 492 -40.25 -6.83 -19.34
C LEU A 492 -39.67 -6.60 -20.73
N ARG A 493 -38.35 -6.78 -20.89
CA ARG A 493 -37.64 -6.70 -22.17
C ARG A 493 -38.18 -7.69 -23.20
N TRP A 494 -38.38 -8.95 -22.80
CA TRP A 494 -38.95 -9.96 -23.71
C TRP A 494 -40.37 -9.60 -24.12
N VAL A 495 -41.22 -9.22 -23.16
CA VAL A 495 -42.61 -8.85 -23.41
C VAL A 495 -42.70 -7.62 -24.33
N SER A 496 -41.90 -6.58 -24.06
CA SER A 496 -41.90 -5.37 -24.89
C SER A 496 -41.42 -5.65 -26.32
N TRP A 497 -40.41 -6.50 -26.49
CA TRP A 497 -39.97 -6.95 -27.82
C TRP A 497 -41.03 -7.75 -28.56
N TRP A 498 -41.69 -8.69 -27.89
CA TRP A 498 -42.78 -9.48 -28.49
C TRP A 498 -43.95 -8.58 -28.92
N LEU A 499 -44.33 -7.62 -28.09
CA LEU A 499 -45.39 -6.66 -28.42
C LEU A 499 -45.00 -5.77 -29.61
N LEU A 500 -43.75 -5.32 -29.67
CA LEU A 500 -43.24 -4.54 -30.80
C LEU A 500 -43.28 -5.35 -32.10
N ILE A 501 -42.77 -6.58 -32.10
CA ILE A 501 -42.77 -7.47 -33.27
C ILE A 501 -44.21 -7.75 -33.72
N LEU A 502 -45.11 -8.06 -32.78
CA LEU A 502 -46.51 -8.32 -33.09
C LEU A 502 -47.17 -7.08 -33.73
N SER A 503 -46.92 -5.89 -33.17
CA SER A 503 -47.42 -4.62 -33.71
C SER A 503 -46.89 -4.35 -35.12
N TRP A 504 -45.61 -4.63 -35.38
CA TRP A 504 -45.05 -4.51 -36.72
C TRP A 504 -45.68 -5.51 -37.69
N ILE A 505 -45.89 -6.78 -37.30
CA ILE A 505 -46.59 -7.76 -38.14
C ILE A 505 -48.01 -7.29 -38.50
N LEU A 506 -48.74 -6.71 -37.54
CA LEU A 506 -50.06 -6.13 -37.77
C LEU A 506 -49.98 -4.93 -38.73
N GLY A 507 -48.97 -4.07 -38.58
CA GLY A 507 -48.68 -2.99 -39.51
C GLY A 507 -48.39 -3.51 -40.92
N PHE A 508 -47.55 -4.54 -41.06
CA PHE A 508 -47.22 -5.17 -42.34
C PHE A 508 -48.46 -5.74 -43.03
N LYS A 509 -49.40 -6.33 -42.28
CA LYS A 509 -50.70 -6.76 -42.82
C LYS A 509 -51.55 -5.58 -43.32
N ALA A 510 -51.43 -4.41 -42.71
CA ALA A 510 -52.15 -3.20 -43.16
C ALA A 510 -51.61 -2.61 -44.48
N ILE A 511 -50.39 -2.98 -44.92
CA ILE A 511 -49.82 -2.55 -46.20
C ILE A 511 -50.73 -2.89 -47.38
N SER A 512 -51.44 -4.02 -47.31
CA SER A 512 -52.37 -4.42 -48.38
C SER A 512 -53.56 -3.47 -48.55
N THR A 513 -53.77 -2.54 -47.61
CA THR A 513 -54.85 -1.53 -47.67
C THR A 513 -54.33 -0.14 -48.01
N SER A 514 -53.21 0.31 -47.41
CA SER A 514 -52.51 1.54 -47.78
C SER A 514 -51.16 1.67 -47.03
N LEU A 515 -50.25 2.50 -47.54
CA LEU A 515 -48.92 2.72 -46.95
C LEU A 515 -48.97 3.54 -45.64
N THR A 516 -49.89 4.48 -45.54
CA THR A 516 -50.06 5.39 -44.39
C THR A 516 -50.29 4.68 -43.05
N PRO A 517 -51.25 3.73 -42.91
CA PRO A 517 -51.48 3.02 -41.66
C PRO A 517 -50.29 2.12 -41.26
N PHE A 518 -49.57 1.55 -42.23
CA PHE A 518 -48.34 0.81 -41.95
C PHE A 518 -47.29 1.70 -41.29
N LEU A 519 -46.99 2.85 -41.92
CA LEU A 519 -46.02 3.81 -41.38
C LEU A 519 -46.45 4.33 -40.01
N ALA A 520 -47.74 4.62 -39.82
CA ALA A 520 -48.29 5.07 -38.55
C ALA A 520 -48.15 4.01 -37.44
N VAL A 521 -48.51 2.76 -37.71
CA VAL A 521 -48.41 1.65 -36.72
C VAL A 521 -46.96 1.40 -36.33
N VAL A 522 -46.06 1.30 -37.31
CA VAL A 522 -44.63 1.08 -37.06
C VAL A 522 -44.04 2.23 -36.26
N TYR A 523 -44.36 3.47 -36.61
CA TYR A 523 -43.86 4.65 -35.91
C TYR A 523 -44.37 4.72 -34.48
N ILE A 524 -45.68 4.58 -34.26
CA ILE A 524 -46.29 4.65 -32.92
C ILE A 524 -45.77 3.53 -32.03
N SER A 525 -45.70 2.28 -32.52
CA SER A 525 -45.24 1.15 -31.70
C SER A 525 -43.75 1.27 -31.35
N SER A 526 -42.93 1.75 -32.29
CA SER A 526 -41.51 2.01 -32.04
C SER A 526 -41.34 3.16 -31.04
N GLY A 527 -42.13 4.23 -31.18
CA GLY A 527 -42.14 5.35 -30.24
C GLY A 527 -42.52 4.92 -28.82
N ILE A 528 -43.58 4.11 -28.66
CA ILE A 528 -43.98 3.56 -27.35
C ILE A 528 -42.86 2.71 -26.74
N PHE A 529 -42.21 1.87 -27.55
CA PHE A 529 -41.09 1.05 -27.10
C PHE A 529 -39.90 1.91 -26.66
N THR A 530 -39.54 2.94 -27.43
CA THR A 530 -38.47 3.89 -27.07
C THR A 530 -38.81 4.68 -25.80
N ILE A 531 -40.07 5.08 -25.61
CA ILE A 531 -40.52 5.72 -24.35
C ILE A 531 -40.33 4.76 -23.18
N LEU A 532 -40.76 3.50 -23.32
CA LEU A 532 -40.59 2.49 -22.27
C LEU A 532 -39.11 2.31 -21.92
N GLU A 533 -38.23 2.23 -22.92
CA GLU A 533 -36.79 2.13 -22.72
C GLU A 533 -36.23 3.33 -21.95
N MET A 534 -36.57 4.56 -22.36
CA MET A 534 -36.16 5.78 -21.66
C MET A 534 -36.68 5.81 -20.22
N VAL A 535 -37.93 5.43 -20.01
CA VAL A 535 -38.57 5.39 -18.69
C VAL A 535 -37.86 4.38 -17.77
N VAL A 536 -37.57 3.18 -18.26
CA VAL A 536 -36.81 2.17 -17.50
C VAL A 536 -35.37 2.64 -17.25
N GLY A 537 -34.78 3.36 -18.21
CA GLY A 537 -33.46 3.99 -18.08
C GLY A 537 -33.37 5.01 -16.93
N THR A 538 -34.50 5.50 -16.40
CA THR A 538 -34.50 6.39 -15.22
C THR A 538 -34.25 5.68 -13.88
N ILE A 539 -34.35 4.35 -13.85
CA ILE A 539 -34.31 3.57 -12.60
C ILE A 539 -32.86 3.27 -12.18
N TYR A 540 -32.00 2.94 -13.14
CA TYR A 540 -30.72 2.29 -12.86
C TYR A 540 -29.52 3.16 -13.16
N LEU A 541 -28.48 3.05 -12.35
CA LEU A 541 -27.17 3.61 -12.66
C LEU A 541 -26.36 2.58 -13.44
N GLN A 542 -25.41 3.04 -14.26
CA GLN A 542 -24.47 2.15 -14.91
C GLN A 542 -23.58 1.49 -13.84
N ARG A 543 -23.51 0.16 -13.84
CA ARG A 543 -22.89 -0.60 -12.75
C ARG A 543 -21.46 -1.09 -13.01
N ASP A 544 -20.88 -0.87 -14.18
CA ASP A 544 -19.57 -1.43 -14.49
C ASP A 544 -18.42 -0.60 -13.92
N GLY A 545 -17.52 -1.22 -13.17
CA GLY A 545 -16.30 -0.59 -12.68
C GLY A 545 -16.42 0.06 -11.30
N TRP A 546 -15.34 0.67 -10.87
CA TRP A 546 -15.17 1.23 -9.53
C TRP A 546 -15.36 2.75 -9.54
N ILE A 547 -15.78 3.30 -8.40
CA ILE A 547 -15.90 4.75 -8.20
C ILE A 547 -15.45 5.14 -6.80
N PHE A 548 -14.86 6.33 -6.67
CA PHE A 548 -14.58 6.94 -5.38
C PHE A 548 -15.63 8.02 -5.04
N LEU A 549 -16.19 7.91 -3.84
CA LEU A 549 -17.23 8.80 -3.30
C LEU A 549 -16.71 9.49 -2.04
N TYR A 550 -16.68 10.82 -2.02
CA TYR A 550 -16.31 11.60 -0.83
C TYR A 550 -17.38 11.52 0.24
N ASP A 551 -16.98 11.31 1.50
CA ASP A 551 -17.92 11.30 2.63
C ASP A 551 -18.56 12.68 2.87
N SER A 552 -17.88 13.78 2.52
CA SER A 552 -18.44 15.14 2.60
C SER A 552 -19.66 15.35 1.69
N ILE A 553 -19.72 14.62 0.58
CA ILE A 553 -20.81 14.71 -0.40
C ILE A 553 -21.84 13.59 -0.18
N TRP A 554 -21.39 12.37 0.13
CA TRP A 554 -22.26 11.18 0.16
C TRP A 554 -22.62 10.71 1.57
N GLY A 555 -21.95 11.23 2.60
CA GLY A 555 -22.02 10.76 3.98
C GLY A 555 -21.16 9.51 4.22
N SER A 556 -20.99 9.15 5.50
CA SER A 556 -20.29 7.92 5.91
C SER A 556 -21.01 6.65 5.44
N GLU A 557 -22.31 6.71 5.16
CA GLU A 557 -23.09 5.60 4.64
C GLU A 557 -23.72 5.95 3.29
N PRO A 558 -22.96 5.83 2.17
CA PRO A 558 -23.44 6.26 0.87
C PRO A 558 -24.64 5.45 0.37
N GLN A 559 -24.87 4.25 0.91
CA GLN A 559 -25.97 3.33 0.58
C GLN A 559 -27.37 3.96 0.64
N HIS A 560 -27.62 4.88 1.58
CA HIS A 560 -28.92 5.54 1.69
C HIS A 560 -29.18 6.46 0.48
N ARG A 561 -28.19 7.30 0.13
CA ARG A 561 -28.30 8.21 -1.02
C ARG A 561 -28.27 7.46 -2.35
N LEU A 562 -27.38 6.48 -2.48
CA LEU A 562 -27.29 5.63 -3.67
C LEU A 562 -28.57 4.79 -3.86
N GLY A 563 -29.16 4.27 -2.79
CA GLY A 563 -30.42 3.53 -2.83
C GLY A 563 -31.61 4.34 -3.34
N MET A 564 -31.62 5.66 -3.10
CA MET A 564 -32.61 6.57 -3.70
C MET A 564 -32.39 6.77 -5.21
N GLN A 565 -31.15 6.63 -5.68
CA GLN A 565 -30.78 6.79 -7.09
C GLN A 565 -30.97 5.51 -7.90
N ASP A 566 -30.56 4.36 -7.33
CA ASP A 566 -30.73 3.01 -7.85
C ASP A 566 -31.08 2.04 -6.70
N PRO A 567 -32.26 1.39 -6.69
CA PRO A 567 -32.69 0.54 -5.59
C PRO A 567 -31.78 -0.67 -5.34
N LYS A 568 -30.96 -1.10 -6.31
CA LYS A 568 -30.01 -2.20 -6.11
C LYS A 568 -28.77 -1.79 -5.30
N LEU A 569 -28.51 -0.50 -5.17
CA LEU A 569 -27.41 0.05 -4.37
C LEU A 569 -27.85 0.44 -2.95
N ALA A 570 -29.12 0.18 -2.58
CA ALA A 570 -29.62 0.41 -1.23
C ALA A 570 -29.00 -0.52 -0.18
N LYS A 571 -28.41 -1.64 -0.61
CA LYS A 571 -27.69 -2.60 0.23
C LYS A 571 -26.31 -2.82 -0.34
N LEU A 572 -25.31 -2.27 0.33
CA LEU A 572 -23.90 -2.47 0.03
C LEU A 572 -23.29 -3.43 1.05
N ILE A 573 -22.22 -4.10 0.65
CA ILE A 573 -21.44 -4.99 1.51
C ILE A 573 -20.13 -4.28 1.82
N GLU A 574 -19.88 -3.98 3.09
CA GLU A 574 -18.60 -3.43 3.51
C GLU A 574 -17.52 -4.52 3.52
N TRP A 575 -16.41 -4.23 2.84
CA TRP A 575 -15.22 -5.04 2.87
C TRP A 575 -14.37 -4.63 4.07
N GLY A 576 -14.11 -5.58 4.97
CA GLY A 576 -13.30 -5.34 6.17
C GLY A 576 -13.92 -5.91 7.43
N ASP A 577 -15.25 -5.87 7.58
CA ASP A 577 -15.95 -6.26 8.82
C ASP A 577 -15.69 -7.69 9.28
N ARG A 578 -15.30 -8.57 8.36
CA ARG A 578 -15.06 -10.00 8.62
C ARG A 578 -13.64 -10.43 8.28
N GLN A 579 -12.75 -9.47 7.98
CA GLN A 579 -11.41 -9.72 7.49
C GLN A 579 -10.41 -8.94 8.34
N LEU A 580 -9.22 -9.50 8.55
CA LEU A 580 -8.15 -8.80 9.25
C LEU A 580 -7.46 -7.83 8.28
N ILE A 581 -8.14 -6.72 7.99
CA ILE A 581 -7.64 -5.73 7.04
C ILE A 581 -6.54 -4.84 7.66
N PRO A 582 -5.45 -4.56 6.93
CA PRO A 582 -4.45 -3.61 7.39
C PRO A 582 -5.08 -2.21 7.52
N ASN A 583 -4.63 -1.46 8.52
CA ASN A 583 -5.09 -0.09 8.75
C ASN A 583 -3.98 0.93 8.48
N TRP A 584 -4.16 1.70 7.40
CA TRP A 584 -3.25 2.78 7.02
C TRP A 584 -3.57 4.12 7.70
N ASN A 585 -4.64 4.19 8.50
CA ASN A 585 -5.04 5.39 9.22
C ASN A 585 -4.34 5.46 10.58
N GLN A 586 -3.93 6.65 11.02
CA GLN A 586 -3.31 6.89 12.34
C GLN A 586 -4.25 7.71 13.23
N ALA A 587 -4.20 7.50 14.55
CA ALA A 587 -4.97 8.31 15.52
C ALA A 587 -4.55 9.79 15.54
N ASP A 588 -3.28 10.09 15.24
CA ASP A 588 -2.73 11.46 15.14
C ASP A 588 -3.08 12.17 13.83
N ASP A 589 -3.72 11.48 12.87
CA ASP A 589 -4.22 12.11 11.64
C ASP A 589 -5.32 13.13 11.92
N ALA A 590 -5.85 13.22 13.14
CA ALA A 590 -6.76 14.28 13.57
C ALA A 590 -6.18 15.70 13.39
N LYS A 591 -4.84 15.84 13.30
CA LYS A 591 -4.17 17.14 13.04
C LYS A 591 -4.00 17.46 11.54
N LYS A 592 -4.10 16.46 10.64
CA LYS A 592 -3.96 16.64 9.19
C LYS A 592 -5.34 16.56 8.54
N LYS A 593 -5.70 17.54 7.69
CA LYS A 593 -7.01 17.61 7.01
C LYS A 593 -7.17 16.52 5.92
N ARG A 594 -7.09 15.24 6.27
CA ARG A 594 -7.30 14.14 5.32
C ARG A 594 -8.78 13.95 5.06
N ALA A 595 -9.13 13.76 3.78
CA ALA A 595 -10.50 13.46 3.40
C ALA A 595 -10.77 11.95 3.54
N THR A 596 -11.94 11.61 4.08
CA THR A 596 -12.45 10.25 4.08
C THR A 596 -13.37 10.05 2.88
N GLY A 597 -13.38 8.83 2.36
CA GLY A 597 -14.29 8.46 1.30
C GLY A 597 -14.49 6.96 1.20
N THR A 598 -15.31 6.58 0.23
CA THR A 598 -15.72 5.22 -0.01
C THR A 598 -15.40 4.84 -1.45
N LEU A 599 -14.56 3.81 -1.64
CA LEU A 599 -14.45 3.13 -2.92
C LEU A 599 -15.61 2.15 -3.04
N LEU A 600 -16.28 2.16 -4.19
CA LEU A 600 -17.44 1.32 -4.45
C LEU A 600 -17.27 0.58 -5.77
N ASP A 601 -17.34 -0.75 -5.69
CA ASP A 601 -17.60 -1.61 -6.84
C ASP A 601 -19.09 -1.57 -7.14
N LEU A 602 -19.48 -0.86 -8.19
CA LEU A 602 -20.89 -0.67 -8.54
C LEU A 602 -21.56 -1.98 -8.98
N LYS A 603 -20.79 -2.95 -9.47
CA LYS A 603 -21.29 -4.22 -10.00
C LYS A 603 -21.51 -5.23 -8.89
N ASN A 604 -20.50 -5.40 -8.04
CA ASN A 604 -20.52 -6.36 -6.95
C ASN A 604 -21.11 -5.80 -5.66
N ARG A 605 -21.32 -4.47 -5.60
CA ARG A 605 -21.88 -3.74 -4.44
C ARG A 605 -21.01 -3.86 -3.20
N VAL A 606 -19.70 -3.92 -3.41
CA VAL A 606 -18.71 -3.97 -2.35
C VAL A 606 -18.19 -2.56 -2.13
N MET A 607 -18.20 -2.10 -0.88
CA MET A 607 -17.64 -0.82 -0.49
C MET A 607 -16.41 -0.99 0.40
N VAL A 608 -15.44 -0.12 0.24
CA VAL A 608 -14.19 -0.09 0.99
C VAL A 608 -13.98 1.33 1.50
N LYS A 609 -13.83 1.49 2.82
CA LYS A 609 -13.52 2.78 3.43
C LYS A 609 -12.05 3.11 3.25
N VAL A 610 -11.78 4.33 2.80
CA VAL A 610 -10.42 4.79 2.50
C VAL A 610 -10.20 6.22 2.94
N VAL A 611 -8.94 6.54 3.23
CA VAL A 611 -8.47 7.89 3.52
C VAL A 611 -7.58 8.35 2.38
N VAL A 612 -7.79 9.57 1.92
CA VAL A 612 -7.03 10.19 0.83
C VAL A 612 -6.40 11.52 1.27
N SER A 613 -5.34 11.94 0.57
CA SER A 613 -4.65 13.20 0.83
C SER A 613 -5.50 14.43 0.47
N ASP A 614 -5.67 15.31 1.45
CA ASP A 614 -6.30 16.66 1.47
C ASP A 614 -7.68 16.87 0.80
N GLU A 615 -8.32 17.96 1.25
CA GLU A 615 -9.70 18.38 0.97
C GLU A 615 -9.97 18.78 -0.52
N PRO A 616 -11.24 18.76 -0.96
CA PRO A 616 -11.66 18.74 -2.37
C PRO A 616 -11.46 20.03 -3.18
N ASP A 617 -10.77 21.05 -2.67
CA ASP A 617 -10.63 22.34 -3.34
C ASP A 617 -9.63 22.34 -4.50
N VAL A 618 -8.90 21.24 -4.70
CA VAL A 618 -8.20 21.00 -5.95
C VAL A 618 -8.68 19.69 -6.55
N ALA A 619 -9.30 19.77 -7.74
CA ALA A 619 -9.63 18.62 -8.57
C ALA A 619 -8.41 17.70 -8.86
N SER A 620 -7.20 18.11 -8.48
CA SER A 620 -5.94 17.38 -8.57
C SER A 620 -5.69 16.32 -7.49
N ASN A 621 -6.62 16.09 -6.53
CA ASN A 621 -6.43 15.08 -5.48
C ASN A 621 -7.41 13.89 -5.54
N LYS A 622 -8.41 13.92 -6.42
CA LYS A 622 -9.37 12.82 -6.53
C LYS A 622 -8.69 11.56 -7.10
N PRO A 623 -8.77 10.40 -6.42
CA PRO A 623 -8.25 9.17 -7.01
C PRO A 623 -9.06 8.81 -8.26
N ASN A 624 -8.35 8.53 -9.35
CA ASN A 624 -8.93 8.06 -10.61
C ASN A 624 -8.39 6.69 -11.05
N ALA A 625 -7.44 6.12 -10.29
CA ALA A 625 -6.91 4.79 -10.56
C ALA A 625 -6.53 4.05 -9.27
N LEU A 626 -6.57 2.72 -9.34
CA LEU A 626 -6.01 1.80 -8.36
C LEU A 626 -4.82 1.09 -8.99
N ILE A 627 -3.68 1.01 -8.30
CA ILE A 627 -2.50 0.27 -8.75
C ILE A 627 -2.22 -0.87 -7.77
N ALA A 628 -2.26 -2.12 -8.25
CA ALA A 628 -2.01 -3.30 -7.41
C ALA A 628 -0.54 -3.35 -7.00
N LEU A 629 -0.27 -3.62 -5.72
CA LEU A 629 1.10 -3.72 -5.19
C LEU A 629 1.43 -5.12 -4.70
N ALA A 630 0.65 -5.64 -3.76
CA ALA A 630 0.94 -6.90 -3.08
C ALA A 630 -0.33 -7.60 -2.61
N ILE A 631 -0.27 -8.93 -2.56
CA ILE A 631 -1.29 -9.80 -1.94
C ILE A 631 -0.85 -10.11 -0.51
N HIS A 632 -1.83 -10.19 0.39
CA HIS A 632 -1.64 -10.75 1.73
C HIS A 632 -2.86 -11.59 2.12
N GLY A 633 -2.81 -12.28 3.27
CA GLY A 633 -3.80 -13.28 3.65
C GLY A 633 -5.25 -12.78 3.74
N SER A 634 -5.45 -11.47 3.90
CA SER A 634 -6.76 -10.83 4.03
C SER A 634 -7.22 -10.03 2.81
N GLY A 635 -6.46 -9.98 1.71
CA GLY A 635 -6.87 -9.29 0.48
C GLY A 635 -5.70 -8.84 -0.39
N VAL A 636 -5.94 -7.79 -1.17
CA VAL A 636 -4.92 -7.19 -2.03
C VAL A 636 -4.74 -5.72 -1.67
N THR A 637 -3.49 -5.31 -1.46
CA THR A 637 -3.14 -3.92 -1.24
C THR A 637 -3.03 -3.19 -2.58
N PHE A 638 -3.80 -2.12 -2.70
CA PHE A 638 -3.75 -1.18 -3.81
C PHE A 638 -3.30 0.19 -3.35
N MET A 639 -2.52 0.84 -4.21
CA MET A 639 -2.28 2.27 -4.11
C MET A 639 -3.41 3.03 -4.80
N LEU A 640 -3.96 4.02 -4.12
CA LEU A 640 -4.86 5.00 -4.72
C LEU A 640 -4.01 6.04 -5.45
N ALA A 641 -4.28 6.20 -6.73
CA ALA A 641 -3.52 7.05 -7.62
C ALA A 641 -4.41 8.13 -8.24
N ASN A 642 -3.83 9.32 -8.44
CA ASN A 642 -4.35 10.31 -9.36
C ASN A 642 -3.40 10.43 -10.56
N ARG A 643 -3.92 10.10 -11.73
CA ARG A 643 -3.24 10.11 -13.03
C ARG A 643 -3.75 11.28 -13.86
N THR A 644 -2.86 12.00 -14.53
CA THR A 644 -3.30 12.95 -15.57
C THR A 644 -3.51 12.21 -16.89
N ASP A 645 -4.16 12.87 -17.84
CA ASP A 645 -4.36 12.32 -19.20
C ASP A 645 -3.04 12.24 -20.00
N ASN A 646 -1.97 12.90 -19.54
CA ASN A 646 -0.67 12.85 -20.17
C ASN A 646 0.12 11.64 -19.64
N PRO A 647 0.42 10.63 -20.47
CA PRO A 647 1.12 9.42 -20.02
C PRO A 647 2.56 9.68 -19.54
N ASN A 648 3.13 10.85 -19.85
CA ASN A 648 4.48 11.23 -19.43
C ASN A 648 4.52 11.89 -18.04
N ASP A 649 3.37 12.27 -17.47
CA ASP A 649 3.33 12.87 -16.16
C ASP A 649 3.49 11.80 -15.07
N MET A 650 4.12 12.19 -13.95
CA MET A 650 4.21 11.32 -12.79
C MET A 650 2.83 11.08 -12.18
N VAL A 651 2.57 9.83 -11.82
CA VAL A 651 1.34 9.44 -11.12
C VAL A 651 1.47 9.82 -9.65
N ARG A 652 0.41 10.44 -9.11
CA ARG A 652 0.41 10.86 -7.72
C ARG A 652 -0.16 9.79 -6.80
N LYS A 653 0.58 9.42 -5.75
CA LYS A 653 0.01 8.63 -4.62
C LYS A 653 -0.93 9.51 -3.81
N VAL A 654 -2.21 9.14 -3.76
CA VAL A 654 -3.23 9.87 -2.99
C VAL A 654 -3.83 9.08 -1.83
N GLY A 655 -3.56 7.78 -1.74
CA GLY A 655 -3.96 6.95 -0.60
C GLY A 655 -3.56 5.50 -0.75
N MET A 656 -4.03 4.67 0.19
CA MET A 656 -3.82 3.22 0.20
C MET A 656 -5.13 2.54 0.56
N CYS A 657 -5.38 1.36 0.02
CA CYS A 657 -6.53 0.55 0.40
C CYS A 657 -6.24 -0.94 0.31
N ASN A 658 -7.00 -1.71 1.10
CA ASN A 658 -7.11 -3.15 0.93
C ASN A 658 -8.47 -3.46 0.30
N VAL A 659 -8.47 -4.33 -0.71
CA VAL A 659 -9.65 -4.68 -1.50
C VAL A 659 -9.76 -6.20 -1.68
N PRO A 660 -10.96 -6.72 -2.03
CA PRO A 660 -11.16 -8.14 -2.23
C PRO A 660 -10.30 -8.71 -3.37
N PRO A 661 -9.82 -9.97 -3.29
CA PRO A 661 -8.96 -10.57 -4.31
C PRO A 661 -9.56 -10.64 -5.73
N TYR A 662 -10.89 -10.70 -5.87
CA TYR A 662 -11.53 -10.79 -7.18
C TYR A 662 -11.22 -9.59 -8.08
N ILE A 663 -10.83 -8.44 -7.51
CA ILE A 663 -10.52 -7.23 -8.26
C ILE A 663 -9.37 -7.45 -9.25
N LEU A 664 -8.45 -8.40 -8.99
CA LEU A 664 -7.35 -8.71 -9.88
C LEU A 664 -7.82 -9.15 -11.26
N ALA A 665 -8.97 -9.84 -11.34
CA ALA A 665 -9.60 -10.22 -12.61
C ALA A 665 -10.18 -9.02 -13.39
N GLN A 666 -10.28 -7.85 -12.76
CA GLN A 666 -10.74 -6.60 -13.35
C GLN A 666 -9.58 -5.66 -13.72
N THR A 667 -8.34 -6.02 -13.36
CA THR A 667 -7.18 -5.21 -13.69
C THR A 667 -6.84 -5.28 -15.17
N VAL A 668 -6.37 -4.16 -15.70
CA VAL A 668 -5.72 -4.09 -17.00
C VAL A 668 -4.21 -4.00 -16.76
N ARG A 669 -3.43 -4.72 -17.57
CA ARG A 669 -1.97 -4.57 -17.54
C ARG A 669 -1.61 -3.24 -18.20
N SER A 670 -1.09 -2.33 -17.40
CA SER A 670 -0.46 -1.11 -17.85
C SER A 670 1.05 -1.32 -17.92
N GLY A 671 1.75 -0.42 -18.60
CA GLY A 671 3.19 -0.49 -18.80
C GLY A 671 3.96 -0.12 -17.53
N THR A 672 4.91 0.80 -17.69
CA THR A 672 5.71 1.30 -16.58
C THR A 672 5.07 2.57 -16.02
N VAL A 673 4.82 2.58 -14.71
CA VAL A 673 4.24 3.74 -14.01
C VAL A 673 5.25 4.29 -13.01
N CYS A 674 5.53 5.59 -13.10
CA CYS A 674 6.35 6.30 -12.12
C CYS A 674 5.46 7.05 -11.12
N ILE A 675 5.65 6.77 -9.83
CA ILE A 675 4.84 7.33 -8.75
C ILE A 675 5.67 8.29 -7.92
N SER A 676 5.14 9.50 -7.74
CA SER A 676 5.72 10.51 -6.84
C SER A 676 4.63 11.25 -6.05
N ILE A 677 5.05 12.14 -5.17
CA ILE A 677 4.21 13.24 -4.69
C ILE A 677 4.83 14.49 -5.32
N PRO A 678 4.12 15.23 -6.18
CA PRO A 678 4.65 16.48 -6.69
C PRO A 678 4.90 17.41 -5.51
N ALA A 679 6.09 18.01 -5.45
CA ALA A 679 6.36 19.13 -4.55
C ALA A 679 5.27 20.17 -4.75
N GLU A 680 4.73 20.73 -3.66
CA GLU A 680 3.84 21.87 -3.77
C GLU A 680 4.53 22.89 -4.67
N LYS A 681 3.92 23.20 -5.83
CA LYS A 681 4.29 24.39 -6.57
C LYS A 681 3.93 25.56 -5.65
N THR A 682 4.87 25.97 -4.80
CA THR A 682 4.81 27.29 -4.18
C THR A 682 4.58 28.25 -5.32
N ARG A 683 3.43 28.93 -5.33
CA ARG A 683 3.12 30.01 -6.27
C ARG A 683 4.11 31.15 -6.06
N THR A 684 5.34 31.01 -6.54
CA THR A 684 6.19 32.17 -6.82
C THR A 684 5.69 32.75 -8.13
N GLY A 685 5.20 33.99 -8.01
CA GLY A 685 4.47 34.69 -9.04
C GLY A 685 5.11 34.61 -10.43
N THR A 686 4.24 34.43 -11.41
CA THR A 686 4.50 34.69 -12.81
C THR A 686 4.99 36.13 -12.94
N ILE A 687 6.31 36.34 -12.99
CA ILE A 687 6.86 37.56 -13.57
C ILE A 687 6.85 37.30 -15.08
N PHE A 688 5.86 37.87 -15.75
CA PHE A 688 5.94 38.10 -17.19
C PHE A 688 7.15 39.02 -17.44
N LEU A 689 8.14 38.53 -18.18
CA LEU A 689 9.06 39.40 -18.90
C LEU A 689 8.66 39.32 -20.37
N SER A 690 8.24 40.49 -20.84
CA SER A 690 8.10 40.89 -22.25
C SER A 690 9.34 40.58 -23.08
#